data_AF-A0A3C1Q121-F1
#
_entry.id   AF-A0A3C1Q121-F1
#
_cell.length_a   1.000
_cell.length_b   1.000
_cell.length_c   1.000
_cell.angle_alpha   90.00
_cell.angle_beta   90.00
_cell.angle_gamma   90.00
#
_symmetry.space_group_name_H-M   'P 1'
#
loop_
_entity.id
_entity.type
_entity.pdbx_description
1 polymer ?
#
loop_
_entity_poly.entity_id
_entity_poly.type
_entity_poly.pdbx_seq_one_letter_code
_entity_poly.pdbx_strand_id
1 'polypeptide(L)'
;MQKRNTHLTHRTMFALAALVIAPLSVETGYGQEDLLRQETIRRQQDVAKADELLNEGREAYGNKEFETAVQKYREALNTLPYGTATSDRREFITKSLEEGSVALTQQYRQEGKYQEARDLLEEIDKNDPGNPAAKKGLEYLDDPTRTEVGLTYEHTENVEKVRRSLYKGESFYNLGLYDKAEEEFKQVLRTDPYNKAARRWLERCSSVKSDYYRAAYDQTRAEMLMQVDRAWELAVPPLGEQVRQGPDIDSGQDRERSIIAKLNQIIIPDVKLNNITVEEAVEFLRLRSIELDNTVIDESQKGINFVVRTPKTLGEDGGAAGDDEALDGGDGFGDATDPNAILIKNLELKNVPLRVALQYICDEAKLRYKVDEFAVTLLPITEGEDADIVQRRWTVPPTFETFITTSGGGEGGGAGGDPDPFAAGDDNGAAGIEPRKDIVTLLKENGVSFPPNSSASFLKSSSTLIVRNTPTNLELIDGIVQAAINDTPSQIRVTTKLVEVSQENGEELGFDWIATPFGVGSNYFLGGGTVGSGTARNNTDFIGTVDRVTIPGIPASPQENVSNIVTSSLRSGSAAVNRNSIDAILNNPTRTAAANSVAPGILSMTGLFSSGQVQMIMRGLAQKKGADIMTAPSVVALPGQNATIEIIREFIYPTEYEPPELPNQVGGGIGNQQGGVGGGGGGAGFPVTPATPSAFDTKNTGVTLEVEAQIDANDSIIELRFTPTIVEFEGFINYGSPITAPATDALGNPVQVVITENRIEMPVFSIRSVKTGLTIYDGYTVAVGGLMREDVQSVEDKVPVLGDLPYIGRLFQTKAQNHIKSNLIIFVTAEIIDATGKRVNGDDTATVPPVGGGAADTALPSLPGD
;
A
#
# COMPACT_ATOMS: atom_id res chain seq x y z
N MET A 1 28.22 -19.17 23.37
CA MET A 1 28.97 -18.84 24.61
C MET A 1 28.95 -20.03 25.57
N GLN A 2 29.79 -19.98 26.60
CA GLN A 2 29.92 -20.88 27.78
C GLN A 2 28.60 -21.21 28.51
N LYS A 3 28.44 -22.24 29.38
CA LYS A 3 29.13 -23.55 29.67
C LYS A 3 28.29 -24.34 30.71
N ARG A 4 28.25 -25.68 30.62
CA ARG A 4 28.08 -26.72 31.70
C ARG A 4 26.92 -26.69 32.73
N ASN A 5 26.26 -27.86 32.84
CA ASN A 5 25.87 -28.69 34.03
C ASN A 5 25.06 -28.04 35.19
N THR A 6 24.12 -28.68 35.90
CA THR A 6 23.99 -30.09 36.38
C THR A 6 22.52 -30.54 36.59
N HIS A 7 22.31 -31.85 36.82
CA HIS A 7 21.10 -32.57 37.28
C HIS A 7 20.06 -31.82 38.17
N LEU A 8 18.74 -32.07 37.99
CA LEU A 8 17.90 -32.96 38.85
C LEU A 8 16.40 -33.02 38.41
N THR A 9 15.80 -34.22 38.47
CA THR A 9 14.39 -34.60 38.81
C THR A 9 13.13 -33.80 38.39
N HIS A 10 12.08 -34.52 37.94
CA HIS A 10 10.71 -34.61 38.54
C HIS A 10 9.98 -35.80 37.85
N ARG A 11 9.25 -36.77 38.46
CA ARG A 11 8.20 -36.86 39.52
C ARG A 11 6.75 -36.59 39.07
N THR A 12 5.93 -37.65 39.01
CA THR A 12 4.54 -37.84 39.53
C THR A 12 4.11 -39.26 39.15
N MET A 13 3.61 -40.22 39.95
CA MET A 13 2.92 -40.36 41.25
C MET A 13 1.44 -40.80 41.08
N PHE A 14 1.14 -42.04 41.50
CA PHE A 14 -0.18 -42.52 41.94
C PHE A 14 0.02 -43.53 43.08
N ALA A 15 -0.96 -43.70 43.96
CA ALA A 15 -0.85 -44.47 45.21
C ALA A 15 -2.16 -45.21 45.54
N LEU A 16 -2.09 -46.36 46.27
CA LEU A 16 -2.72 -46.57 47.60
C LEU A 16 -2.54 -48.00 48.19
N ALA A 17 -2.09 -48.07 49.46
CA ALA A 17 -2.38 -49.03 50.56
C ALA A 17 -2.39 -50.59 50.42
N ALA A 18 -1.54 -51.25 51.23
CA ALA A 18 -1.89 -52.39 52.12
C ALA A 18 -0.86 -52.58 53.29
N LEU A 19 -1.31 -53.16 54.43
CA LEU A 19 -0.60 -53.35 55.74
C LEU A 19 0.14 -54.74 55.84
N VAL A 20 0.95 -55.15 56.85
CA VAL A 20 1.19 -54.72 58.27
C VAL A 20 2.58 -55.15 58.86
N ILE A 21 3.00 -54.50 59.97
CA ILE A 21 3.91 -54.85 61.12
C ILE A 21 4.57 -56.28 61.19
N ALA A 22 5.82 -56.54 61.67
CA ALA A 22 7.03 -55.70 61.90
C ALA A 22 8.44 -56.42 61.99
N PRO A 23 9.00 -56.98 63.12
CA PRO A 23 10.38 -56.60 63.51
C PRO A 23 11.44 -57.68 63.91
N LEU A 24 12.71 -57.23 64.02
CA LEU A 24 13.88 -57.79 64.77
C LEU A 24 14.50 -59.10 64.21
N SER A 25 15.81 -59.41 64.38
CA SER A 25 16.95 -58.76 65.08
C SER A 25 18.30 -59.20 64.47
N VAL A 26 19.36 -58.41 64.64
CA VAL A 26 20.75 -58.77 64.27
C VAL A 26 21.49 -59.33 65.48
N GLU A 27 22.05 -60.55 65.39
CA GLU A 27 23.27 -60.89 66.14
C GLU A 27 24.06 -62.05 65.50
N THR A 28 25.35 -62.11 65.78
CA THR A 28 26.35 -62.89 65.04
C THR A 28 26.65 -64.26 65.64
N GLY A 29 26.74 -65.30 64.81
CA GLY A 29 27.29 -66.61 65.20
C GLY A 29 27.75 -67.43 63.99
N TYR A 30 29.06 -67.58 63.77
CA TYR A 30 29.60 -68.32 62.63
C TYR A 30 29.52 -69.84 62.82
N GLY A 31 28.73 -70.50 61.98
CA GLY A 31 28.79 -71.94 61.72
C GLY A 31 29.13 -72.21 60.25
N GLN A 32 30.09 -73.11 59.99
CA GLN A 32 30.57 -73.39 58.62
C GLN A 32 29.49 -74.02 57.72
N GLU A 33 28.46 -74.65 58.31
CA GLU A 33 27.28 -75.14 57.59
C GLU A 33 26.31 -74.01 57.17
N ASP A 34 26.22 -72.93 57.94
CA ASP A 34 25.22 -71.88 57.71
C ASP A 34 25.65 -70.92 56.58
N LEU A 35 26.95 -70.64 56.48
CA LEU A 35 27.54 -69.98 55.31
C LEU A 35 27.32 -70.82 54.02
N LEU A 36 27.42 -72.14 54.12
CA LEU A 36 27.20 -73.04 52.99
C LEU A 36 25.73 -73.02 52.53
N ARG A 37 24.78 -72.97 53.47
CA ARG A 37 23.35 -72.81 53.19
C ARG A 37 23.05 -71.45 52.57
N GLN A 38 23.60 -70.37 53.12
CA GLN A 38 23.41 -69.01 52.60
C GLN A 38 23.94 -68.86 51.16
N GLU A 39 25.13 -69.40 50.88
CA GLU A 39 25.71 -69.45 49.53
C GLU A 39 24.90 -70.34 48.56
N THR A 40 24.34 -71.45 49.05
CA THR A 40 23.44 -72.31 48.25
C THR A 40 22.14 -71.60 47.90
N ILE A 41 21.52 -70.90 48.85
CA ILE A 41 20.31 -70.09 48.63
C ILE A 41 20.60 -68.95 47.65
N ARG A 42 21.74 -68.26 47.79
CA ARG A 42 22.16 -67.22 46.84
C ARG A 42 22.27 -67.77 45.42
N ARG A 43 22.95 -68.90 45.22
CA ARG A 43 23.06 -69.55 43.90
C ARG A 43 21.71 -69.98 43.34
N GLN A 44 20.77 -70.40 44.19
CA GLN A 44 19.39 -70.70 43.77
C GLN A 44 18.63 -69.42 43.33
N GLN A 45 18.82 -68.30 44.03
CA GLN A 45 18.26 -66.99 43.63
C GLN A 45 18.87 -66.50 42.31
N ASP A 46 20.19 -66.63 42.14
CA ASP A 46 20.89 -66.25 40.90
C ASP A 46 20.42 -67.11 39.70
N VAL A 47 20.17 -68.42 39.90
CA VAL A 47 19.56 -69.29 38.88
C VAL A 47 18.11 -68.89 38.57
N ALA A 48 17.29 -68.59 39.58
CA ALA A 48 15.90 -68.16 39.36
C ALA A 48 15.83 -66.83 38.60
N LYS A 49 16.73 -65.88 38.92
CA LYS A 49 16.85 -64.62 38.19
C LYS A 49 17.35 -64.82 36.74
N ALA A 50 18.27 -65.76 36.51
CA ALA A 50 18.70 -66.10 35.16
C ALA A 50 17.55 -66.69 34.31
N ASP A 51 16.65 -67.48 34.91
CA ASP A 51 15.44 -68.00 34.24
C ASP A 51 14.43 -66.89 33.91
N GLU A 52 14.26 -65.90 34.81
CA GLU A 52 13.44 -64.71 34.59
C GLU A 52 13.95 -63.90 33.39
N LEU A 53 15.24 -63.54 33.39
CA LEU A 53 15.91 -62.83 32.29
C LEU A 53 15.87 -63.60 30.96
N LEU A 54 15.96 -64.95 31.00
CA LEU A 54 15.83 -65.81 29.83
C LEU A 54 14.39 -65.82 29.27
N ASN A 55 13.38 -65.65 30.11
CA ASN A 55 11.99 -65.54 29.66
C ASN A 55 11.70 -64.15 29.10
N GLU A 56 12.15 -63.08 29.76
CA GLU A 56 12.11 -61.71 29.20
C GLU A 56 12.80 -61.63 27.83
N GLY A 57 13.98 -62.24 27.68
CA GLY A 57 14.69 -62.29 26.40
C GLY A 57 13.93 -63.06 25.32
N ARG A 58 13.21 -64.12 25.68
CA ARG A 58 12.35 -64.88 24.75
C ARG A 58 11.10 -64.12 24.35
N GLU A 59 10.52 -63.33 25.23
CA GLU A 59 9.41 -62.43 24.92
C GLU A 59 9.86 -61.31 23.96
N ALA A 60 10.98 -60.64 24.26
CA ALA A 60 11.60 -59.65 23.36
C ALA A 60 11.91 -60.24 21.98
N TYR A 61 12.48 -61.45 21.91
CA TYR A 61 12.74 -62.17 20.65
C TYR A 61 11.44 -62.45 19.87
N GLY A 62 10.37 -62.86 20.56
CA GLY A 62 9.04 -63.05 19.95
C GLY A 62 8.44 -61.76 19.38
N ASN A 63 8.68 -60.63 20.04
CA ASN A 63 8.30 -59.29 19.58
C ASN A 63 9.23 -58.71 18.49
N LYS A 64 10.28 -59.46 18.08
CA LYS A 64 11.35 -59.06 17.14
C LYS A 64 12.26 -57.94 17.65
N GLU A 65 12.30 -57.71 18.96
CA GLU A 65 13.24 -56.79 19.59
C GLU A 65 14.58 -57.53 19.85
N PHE A 66 15.32 -57.79 18.78
CA PHE A 66 16.48 -58.68 18.86
C PHE A 66 17.64 -58.11 19.69
N GLU A 67 17.79 -56.78 19.77
CA GLU A 67 18.82 -56.12 20.58
C GLU A 67 18.59 -56.30 22.08
N THR A 68 17.37 -56.03 22.57
CA THR A 68 16.99 -56.28 23.97
C THR A 68 17.00 -57.77 24.31
N ALA A 69 16.57 -58.65 23.38
CA ALA A 69 16.66 -60.08 23.55
C ALA A 69 18.12 -60.56 23.77
N VAL A 70 19.05 -60.15 22.91
CA VAL A 70 20.48 -60.48 23.03
C VAL A 70 21.08 -59.91 24.32
N GLN A 71 20.73 -58.68 24.70
CA GLN A 71 21.17 -58.09 25.98
C GLN A 71 20.69 -58.92 27.18
N LYS A 72 19.42 -59.33 27.19
CA LYS A 72 18.83 -60.13 28.26
C LYS A 72 19.40 -61.54 28.34
N TYR A 73 19.69 -62.18 27.21
CA TYR A 73 20.41 -63.46 27.18
C TYR A 73 21.85 -63.34 27.69
N ARG A 74 22.57 -62.24 27.37
CA ARG A 74 23.90 -61.95 27.96
C ARG A 74 23.80 -61.74 29.47
N GLU A 75 22.79 -61.01 29.95
CA GLU A 75 22.57 -60.80 31.40
C GLU A 75 22.29 -62.13 32.10
N ALA A 76 21.38 -62.96 31.56
CA ALA A 76 21.07 -64.30 32.07
C ALA A 76 22.33 -65.19 32.16
N LEU A 77 23.15 -65.22 31.12
CA LEU A 77 24.39 -66.00 31.05
C LEU A 77 25.45 -65.54 32.06
N ASN A 78 25.50 -64.24 32.35
CA ASN A 78 26.41 -63.64 33.33
C ASN A 78 25.92 -63.84 34.78
N THR A 79 24.61 -63.86 35.01
CA THR A 79 24.04 -64.13 36.34
C THR A 79 24.09 -65.61 36.74
N LEU A 80 24.06 -66.53 35.78
CA LEU A 80 24.02 -67.97 36.06
C LEU A 80 25.35 -68.49 36.65
N PRO A 81 25.38 -69.07 37.86
CA PRO A 81 26.61 -69.56 38.49
C PRO A 81 27.20 -70.78 37.75
N TYR A 82 28.53 -70.91 37.76
CA TYR A 82 29.25 -72.03 37.15
C TYR A 82 29.17 -73.31 38.01
N GLY A 83 28.80 -74.44 37.39
CA GLY A 83 28.79 -75.76 38.02
C GLY A 83 28.19 -76.85 37.13
N THR A 84 28.34 -78.11 37.52
CA THR A 84 27.79 -79.27 36.78
C THR A 84 26.27 -79.39 36.84
N ALA A 85 25.61 -78.70 37.79
CA ALA A 85 24.15 -78.65 37.89
C ALA A 85 23.52 -77.54 37.03
N THR A 86 24.33 -76.63 36.48
CA THR A 86 23.89 -75.50 35.65
C THR A 86 24.42 -75.57 34.21
N SER A 87 25.12 -76.65 33.83
CA SER A 87 25.67 -76.87 32.48
C SER A 87 24.60 -76.76 31.40
N ASP A 88 23.52 -77.52 31.54
CA ASP A 88 22.50 -77.71 30.50
C ASP A 88 21.69 -76.42 30.31
N ARG A 89 21.50 -75.67 31.41
CA ARG A 89 20.89 -74.32 31.41
C ARG A 89 21.81 -73.30 30.73
N ARG A 90 23.11 -73.37 31.02
CA ARG A 90 24.13 -72.51 30.40
C ARG A 90 24.19 -72.76 28.89
N GLU A 91 24.22 -74.02 28.46
CA GLU A 91 24.17 -74.42 27.05
C GLU A 91 22.89 -73.91 26.35
N PHE A 92 21.72 -74.07 26.98
CA PHE A 92 20.46 -73.55 26.44
C PHE A 92 20.45 -72.01 26.30
N ILE A 93 20.96 -71.29 27.30
CA ILE A 93 21.07 -69.82 27.25
C ILE A 93 22.08 -69.39 26.18
N THR A 94 23.23 -70.05 26.06
CA THR A 94 24.23 -69.77 25.01
C THR A 94 23.63 -69.99 23.62
N LYS A 95 22.89 -71.08 23.40
CA LYS A 95 22.20 -71.31 22.12
C LYS A 95 21.11 -70.26 21.83
N SER A 96 20.33 -69.88 22.85
CA SER A 96 19.32 -68.82 22.72
C SER A 96 19.96 -67.46 22.41
N LEU A 97 21.13 -67.18 23.01
CA LEU A 97 21.97 -66.02 22.71
C LEU A 97 22.44 -66.06 21.25
N GLU A 98 22.94 -67.18 20.76
CA GLU A 98 23.39 -67.34 19.36
C GLU A 98 22.25 -67.14 18.36
N GLU A 99 21.08 -67.76 18.58
CA GLU A 99 19.90 -67.59 17.73
C GLU A 99 19.40 -66.13 17.74
N GLY A 100 19.36 -65.50 18.92
CA GLY A 100 19.11 -64.06 19.09
C GLY A 100 20.10 -63.18 18.32
N SER A 101 21.38 -63.53 18.43
CA SER A 101 22.51 -62.80 17.85
C SER A 101 22.52 -62.90 16.32
N VAL A 102 22.28 -64.10 15.77
CA VAL A 102 22.11 -64.29 14.32
C VAL A 102 20.90 -63.52 13.79
N ALA A 103 19.77 -63.48 14.52
CA ALA A 103 18.63 -62.66 14.12
C ALA A 103 18.95 -61.15 14.14
N LEU A 104 19.65 -60.66 15.16
CA LEU A 104 20.11 -59.27 15.25
C LEU A 104 21.04 -58.89 14.08
N THR A 105 21.95 -59.78 13.67
CA THR A 105 22.82 -59.52 12.50
C THR A 105 22.02 -59.39 11.19
N GLN A 106 20.89 -60.09 11.06
CA GLN A 106 20.01 -59.95 9.90
C GLN A 106 19.27 -58.60 9.89
N GLN A 107 18.94 -58.06 11.06
CA GLN A 107 18.40 -56.70 11.21
C GLN A 107 19.47 -55.65 10.88
N TYR A 108 20.66 -55.75 11.49
CA TYR A 108 21.78 -54.84 11.20
C TYR A 108 22.19 -54.82 9.73
N ARG A 109 22.12 -55.96 9.03
CA ARG A 109 22.30 -56.02 7.56
C ARG A 109 21.23 -55.27 6.76
N GLN A 110 19.99 -55.21 7.24
CA GLN A 110 18.92 -54.41 6.61
C GLN A 110 19.08 -52.91 6.92
N GLU A 111 19.63 -52.58 8.09
CA GLU A 111 19.90 -51.21 8.51
C GLU A 111 21.19 -50.61 7.91
N GLY A 112 22.08 -51.42 7.31
CA GLY A 112 23.39 -50.98 6.80
C GLY A 112 24.49 -50.91 7.87
N LYS A 113 24.27 -51.53 9.04
CA LYS A 113 25.23 -51.71 10.15
C LYS A 113 26.11 -52.95 9.92
N TYR A 114 26.84 -52.97 8.81
CA TYR A 114 27.58 -54.17 8.39
C TYR A 114 28.77 -54.50 9.30
N GLN A 115 29.42 -53.50 9.91
CA GLN A 115 30.55 -53.73 10.80
C GLN A 115 30.08 -54.35 12.12
N GLU A 116 29.01 -53.82 12.70
CA GLU A 116 28.41 -54.31 13.94
C GLU A 116 27.81 -55.72 13.74
N ALA A 117 27.27 -56.01 12.55
CA ALA A 117 26.87 -57.37 12.17
C ALA A 117 28.09 -58.31 12.06
N ARG A 118 29.22 -57.83 11.53
CA ARG A 118 30.46 -58.62 11.41
C ARG A 118 31.05 -58.93 12.78
N ASP A 119 31.28 -57.91 13.59
CA ASP A 119 31.86 -58.02 14.94
C ASP A 119 31.09 -59.04 15.81
N LEU A 120 29.77 -59.03 15.69
CA LEU A 120 28.88 -59.93 16.40
C LEU A 120 28.95 -61.38 15.87
N LEU A 121 29.07 -61.58 14.55
CA LEU A 121 29.28 -62.92 13.98
C LEU A 121 30.67 -63.48 14.30
N GLU A 122 31.70 -62.63 14.36
CA GLU A 122 33.05 -62.98 14.82
C GLU A 122 33.08 -63.29 16.33
N GLU A 123 32.24 -62.62 17.15
CA GLU A 123 32.02 -62.98 18.56
C GLU A 123 31.44 -64.40 18.69
N ILE A 124 30.48 -64.78 17.83
CA ILE A 124 29.91 -66.14 17.83
C ILE A 124 30.96 -67.18 17.43
N ASP A 125 31.66 -67.03 16.30
CA ASP A 125 32.66 -68.02 15.84
C ASP A 125 33.85 -68.14 16.80
N LYS A 126 34.16 -67.08 17.57
CA LYS A 126 35.16 -67.13 18.65
C LYS A 126 34.69 -67.92 19.87
N ASN A 127 33.40 -67.87 20.20
CA ASN A 127 32.81 -68.54 21.36
C ASN A 127 32.44 -70.01 21.05
N ASP A 128 31.99 -70.30 19.82
CA ASP A 128 31.73 -71.65 19.28
C ASP A 128 32.46 -71.86 17.93
N PRO A 129 33.75 -72.29 17.95
CA PRO A 129 34.56 -72.44 16.73
C PRO A 129 34.07 -73.57 15.81
N GLY A 130 33.22 -73.22 14.86
CA GLY A 130 32.53 -74.22 14.04
C GLY A 130 31.12 -73.84 13.61
N ASN A 131 30.48 -72.89 14.28
CA ASN A 131 29.06 -72.60 14.13
C ASN A 131 28.65 -72.34 12.66
N PRO A 132 27.75 -73.15 12.07
CA PRO A 132 27.39 -73.04 10.66
C PRO A 132 26.60 -71.77 10.35
N ALA A 133 25.90 -71.19 11.34
CA ALA A 133 25.15 -69.95 11.16
C ALA A 133 26.09 -68.74 11.12
N ALA A 134 27.11 -68.69 11.99
CA ALA A 134 28.11 -67.62 12.01
C ALA A 134 28.92 -67.57 10.70
N LYS A 135 29.45 -68.72 10.26
CA LYS A 135 30.23 -68.82 9.01
C LYS A 135 29.42 -68.45 7.78
N LYS A 136 28.17 -68.90 7.70
CA LYS A 136 27.24 -68.49 6.64
C LYS A 136 26.92 -66.99 6.72
N GLY A 137 26.79 -66.43 7.92
CA GLY A 137 26.60 -64.99 8.11
C GLY A 137 27.76 -64.17 7.55
N LEU A 138 29.00 -64.57 7.86
CA LEU A 138 30.22 -63.93 7.35
C LEU A 138 30.37 -64.08 5.84
N GLU A 139 30.15 -65.28 5.28
CA GLU A 139 30.13 -65.52 3.83
C GLU A 139 29.09 -64.62 3.12
N TYR A 140 27.93 -64.40 3.74
CA TYR A 140 26.90 -63.49 3.21
C TYR A 140 27.27 -62.01 3.36
N LEU A 141 28.13 -61.62 4.30
CA LEU A 141 28.66 -60.26 4.43
C LEU A 141 29.77 -59.98 3.42
N ASP A 142 30.62 -60.97 3.17
CA ASP A 142 31.78 -60.90 2.26
C ASP A 142 31.41 -61.06 0.77
N ASP A 143 30.18 -61.47 0.43
CA ASP A 143 29.67 -61.56 -0.95
C ASP A 143 29.04 -60.22 -1.43
N PRO A 144 29.76 -59.41 -2.25
CA PRO A 144 29.28 -58.10 -2.70
C PRO A 144 28.10 -58.17 -3.70
N THR A 145 27.65 -59.38 -4.09
CA THR A 145 26.41 -59.56 -4.84
C THR A 145 25.19 -59.75 -3.94
N ARG A 146 25.39 -59.99 -2.64
CA ARG A 146 24.36 -60.23 -1.62
C ARG A 146 24.32 -59.18 -0.51
N THR A 147 25.42 -58.46 -0.29
CA THR A 147 25.46 -57.23 0.51
C THR A 147 25.64 -56.01 -0.38
N GLU A 148 24.71 -55.07 -0.27
CA GLU A 148 24.83 -53.79 -0.97
C GLU A 148 25.90 -52.94 -0.28
N VAL A 149 27.12 -52.92 -0.84
CA VAL A 149 28.28 -52.18 -0.32
C VAL A 149 28.01 -50.68 -0.18
N GLY A 150 27.04 -50.13 -0.92
CA GLY A 150 26.61 -48.73 -0.84
C GLY A 150 25.57 -48.42 0.24
N LEU A 151 24.98 -49.43 0.91
CA LEU A 151 23.96 -49.24 1.92
C LEU A 151 24.60 -48.94 3.29
N THR A 152 24.68 -47.65 3.64
CA THR A 152 25.15 -47.23 4.96
C THR A 152 24.00 -46.99 5.93
N TYR A 153 24.26 -47.07 7.24
CA TYR A 153 23.29 -46.71 8.27
C TYR A 153 22.80 -45.25 8.17
N GLU A 154 23.68 -44.33 7.77
CA GLU A 154 23.29 -42.95 7.49
C GLU A 154 22.32 -42.86 6.29
N HIS A 155 22.51 -43.70 5.26
CA HIS A 155 21.60 -43.75 4.12
C HIS A 155 20.21 -44.26 4.50
N THR A 156 20.11 -45.32 5.32
CA THR A 156 18.79 -45.85 5.76
C THR A 156 18.05 -44.84 6.63
N GLU A 157 18.72 -44.17 7.57
CA GLU A 157 18.14 -43.09 8.38
C GLU A 157 17.66 -41.91 7.50
N ASN A 158 18.45 -41.54 6.49
CA ASN A 158 18.10 -40.47 5.55
C ASN A 158 16.92 -40.85 4.64
N VAL A 159 16.82 -42.11 4.19
CA VAL A 159 15.65 -42.63 3.45
C VAL A 159 14.38 -42.58 4.31
N GLU A 160 14.47 -42.88 5.61
CA GLU A 160 13.32 -42.73 6.52
C GLU A 160 12.91 -41.27 6.74
N LYS A 161 13.88 -40.36 6.94
CA LYS A 161 13.62 -38.91 7.04
C LYS A 161 12.91 -38.40 5.79
N VAL A 162 13.42 -38.75 4.61
CA VAL A 162 12.82 -38.43 3.30
C VAL A 162 11.39 -38.97 3.19
N ARG A 163 11.15 -40.25 3.50
CA ARG A 163 9.81 -40.86 3.47
C ARG A 163 8.84 -40.11 4.39
N ARG A 164 9.28 -39.75 5.60
CA ARG A 164 8.47 -39.08 6.63
C ARG A 164 8.09 -37.65 6.22
N SER A 165 9.03 -36.86 5.70
CA SER A 165 8.76 -35.50 5.23
C SER A 165 8.00 -35.46 3.90
N LEU A 166 8.20 -36.43 2.98
CA LEU A 166 7.34 -36.57 1.80
C LEU A 166 5.87 -36.77 2.19
N TYR A 167 5.59 -37.69 3.12
CA TYR A 167 4.23 -37.96 3.59
C TYR A 167 3.60 -36.75 4.30
N LYS A 168 4.37 -36.02 5.13
CA LYS A 168 3.90 -34.77 5.75
C LYS A 168 3.62 -33.67 4.72
N GLY A 169 4.51 -33.48 3.75
CA GLY A 169 4.33 -32.48 2.69
C GLY A 169 3.09 -32.76 1.85
N GLU A 170 2.85 -34.03 1.50
CA GLU A 170 1.64 -34.47 0.79
C GLU A 170 0.38 -34.24 1.64
N SER A 171 0.43 -34.53 2.94
CA SER A 171 -0.67 -34.22 3.87
C SER A 171 -0.97 -32.72 3.93
N PHE A 172 0.04 -31.86 4.07
CA PHE A 172 -0.15 -30.41 4.04
C PHE A 172 -0.68 -29.89 2.70
N TYR A 173 -0.24 -30.47 1.58
CA TYR A 173 -0.75 -30.13 0.25
C TYR A 173 -2.25 -30.45 0.15
N ASN A 174 -2.67 -31.64 0.60
CA ASN A 174 -4.07 -32.08 0.60
C ASN A 174 -4.95 -31.24 1.55
N LEU A 175 -4.36 -30.62 2.58
CA LEU A 175 -5.02 -29.66 3.47
C LEU A 175 -5.03 -28.21 2.93
N GLY A 176 -4.50 -27.96 1.72
CA GLY A 176 -4.38 -26.62 1.15
C GLY A 176 -3.31 -25.73 1.78
N LEU A 177 -2.48 -26.27 2.68
CA LEU A 177 -1.44 -25.55 3.42
C LEU A 177 -0.13 -25.52 2.60
N TYR A 178 -0.19 -24.91 1.41
CA TYR A 178 0.85 -25.01 0.39
C TYR A 178 2.23 -24.51 0.84
N ASP A 179 2.32 -23.50 1.72
CA ASP A 179 3.60 -23.05 2.28
C ASP A 179 4.28 -24.13 3.14
N LYS A 180 3.53 -24.75 4.06
CA LYS A 180 4.03 -25.83 4.92
C LYS A 180 4.38 -27.09 4.12
N ALA A 181 3.60 -27.36 3.07
CA ALA A 181 3.93 -28.41 2.11
C ALA A 181 5.27 -28.13 1.42
N GLU A 182 5.45 -26.91 0.90
CA GLU A 182 6.68 -26.46 0.24
C GLU A 182 7.91 -26.55 1.18
N GLU A 183 7.76 -26.21 2.46
CA GLU A 183 8.81 -26.35 3.47
C GLU A 183 9.22 -27.82 3.70
N GLU A 184 8.27 -28.74 3.86
CA GLU A 184 8.57 -30.18 4.02
C GLU A 184 9.20 -30.77 2.76
N PHE A 185 8.76 -30.40 1.56
CA PHE A 185 9.41 -30.83 0.30
C PHE A 185 10.81 -30.22 0.13
N LYS A 186 11.05 -28.98 0.60
CA LYS A 186 12.39 -28.40 0.70
C LYS A 186 13.27 -29.13 1.73
N GLN A 187 12.72 -29.62 2.84
CA GLN A 187 13.45 -30.47 3.78
C GLN A 187 13.87 -31.79 3.13
N VAL A 188 13.00 -32.43 2.36
CA VAL A 188 13.35 -33.62 1.56
C VAL A 188 14.54 -33.33 0.64
N LEU A 189 14.55 -32.19 -0.05
CA LEU A 189 15.68 -31.79 -0.91
C LEU A 189 16.96 -31.38 -0.17
N ARG A 190 16.90 -31.11 1.14
CA ARG A 190 18.11 -30.92 1.97
C ARG A 190 18.76 -32.25 2.33
N THR A 191 17.96 -33.32 2.48
CA THR A 191 18.45 -34.68 2.78
C THR A 191 18.80 -35.46 1.50
N ASP A 192 17.98 -35.35 0.46
CA ASP A 192 18.18 -35.93 -0.87
C ASP A 192 17.99 -34.85 -1.96
N PRO A 193 19.05 -34.15 -2.38
CA PRO A 193 18.99 -33.08 -3.39
C PRO A 193 18.45 -33.50 -4.77
N TYR A 194 18.44 -34.80 -5.05
CA TYR A 194 18.05 -35.38 -6.34
C TYR A 194 16.65 -36.01 -6.31
N ASN A 195 15.91 -35.85 -5.20
CA ASN A 195 14.58 -36.42 -5.05
C ASN A 195 13.58 -35.88 -6.09
N LYS A 196 13.20 -36.73 -7.05
CA LYS A 196 12.25 -36.36 -8.12
C LYS A 196 10.84 -36.11 -7.59
N ALA A 197 10.40 -36.84 -6.56
CA ALA A 197 9.06 -36.70 -6.01
C ALA A 197 8.87 -35.32 -5.33
N ALA A 198 9.82 -34.91 -4.49
CA ALA A 198 9.78 -33.58 -3.88
C ALA A 198 9.75 -32.45 -4.91
N ARG A 199 10.55 -32.53 -5.99
CA ARG A 199 10.51 -31.52 -7.07
C ARG A 199 9.17 -31.46 -7.81
N ARG A 200 8.54 -32.61 -8.08
CA ARG A 200 7.18 -32.68 -8.67
C ARG A 200 6.10 -32.11 -7.75
N TRP A 201 6.25 -32.27 -6.45
CA TRP A 201 5.34 -31.65 -5.50
C TRP A 201 5.55 -30.14 -5.36
N LEU A 202 6.80 -29.65 -5.37
CA LEU A 202 7.09 -28.22 -5.43
C LEU A 202 6.50 -27.55 -6.70
N GLU A 203 6.63 -28.20 -7.86
CA GLU A 203 6.00 -27.78 -9.12
C GLU A 203 4.47 -27.61 -8.96
N ARG A 204 3.80 -28.58 -8.32
CA ARG A 204 2.36 -28.50 -8.00
C ARG A 204 2.02 -27.35 -7.05
N CYS A 205 2.76 -27.18 -5.96
CA CYS A 205 2.57 -26.06 -5.03
C CYS A 205 2.70 -24.70 -5.74
N SER A 206 3.74 -24.55 -6.59
CA SER A 206 3.96 -23.31 -7.35
C SER A 206 2.86 -23.06 -8.39
N SER A 207 2.34 -24.09 -9.06
CA SER A 207 1.20 -23.96 -9.98
C SER A 207 -0.04 -23.42 -9.26
N VAL A 208 -0.45 -24.06 -8.17
CA VAL A 208 -1.66 -23.66 -7.43
C VAL A 208 -1.51 -22.25 -6.84
N LYS A 209 -0.32 -21.90 -6.32
CA LYS A 209 -0.03 -20.52 -5.89
C LYS A 209 -0.12 -19.52 -7.05
N SER A 210 0.42 -19.86 -8.22
CA SER A 210 0.32 -19.00 -9.42
C SER A 210 -1.13 -18.78 -9.85
N ASP A 211 -1.97 -19.81 -9.78
CA ASP A 211 -3.38 -19.70 -10.13
C ASP A 211 -4.19 -18.91 -9.09
N TYR A 212 -3.85 -19.02 -7.80
CA TYR A 212 -4.36 -18.13 -6.76
C TYR A 212 -4.00 -16.66 -7.02
N TYR A 213 -2.75 -16.35 -7.37
CA TYR A 213 -2.37 -14.95 -7.68
C TYR A 213 -3.04 -14.40 -8.93
N ARG A 214 -3.34 -15.23 -9.94
CA ARG A 214 -4.18 -14.85 -11.09
C ARG A 214 -5.60 -14.51 -10.64
N ALA A 215 -6.23 -15.40 -9.87
CA ALA A 215 -7.58 -15.17 -9.34
C ALA A 215 -7.66 -13.92 -8.45
N ALA A 216 -6.64 -13.64 -7.64
CA ALA A 216 -6.55 -12.42 -6.84
C ALA A 216 -6.37 -11.15 -7.71
N TYR A 217 -5.60 -11.22 -8.80
CA TYR A 217 -5.51 -10.15 -9.78
C TYR A 217 -6.86 -9.92 -10.49
N ASP A 218 -7.53 -10.98 -10.92
CA ASP A 218 -8.85 -10.90 -11.55
C ASP A 218 -9.91 -10.34 -10.58
N GLN A 219 -9.86 -10.73 -9.30
CA GLN A 219 -10.72 -10.20 -8.24
C GLN A 219 -10.46 -8.71 -8.01
N THR A 220 -9.21 -8.28 -7.81
CA THR A 220 -8.88 -6.86 -7.61
C THR A 220 -9.22 -6.01 -8.83
N ARG A 221 -9.05 -6.55 -10.05
CA ARG A 221 -9.53 -5.93 -11.28
C ARG A 221 -11.06 -5.80 -11.29
N ALA A 222 -11.80 -6.85 -10.92
CA ALA A 222 -13.25 -6.81 -10.82
C ALA A 222 -13.75 -5.83 -9.74
N GLU A 223 -13.03 -5.72 -8.62
CA GLU A 223 -13.33 -4.77 -7.55
C GLU A 223 -13.08 -3.32 -7.98
N MET A 224 -11.97 -3.04 -8.69
CA MET A 224 -11.72 -1.73 -9.28
C MET A 224 -12.78 -1.37 -10.34
N LEU A 225 -13.21 -2.33 -11.16
CA LEU A 225 -14.31 -2.12 -12.11
C LEU A 225 -15.64 -1.85 -11.38
N MET A 226 -15.96 -2.60 -10.32
CA MET A 226 -17.14 -2.36 -9.48
C MET A 226 -17.08 -0.98 -8.79
N GLN A 227 -15.90 -0.49 -8.39
CA GLN A 227 -15.74 0.86 -7.86
C GLN A 227 -15.96 1.94 -8.93
N VAL A 228 -15.58 1.66 -10.20
CA VAL A 228 -15.94 2.52 -11.33
C VAL A 228 -17.45 2.48 -11.57
N ASP A 229 -18.05 1.29 -11.71
CA ASP A 229 -19.50 1.14 -11.94
C ASP A 229 -20.32 1.82 -10.83
N ARG A 230 -19.92 1.68 -9.55
CA ARG A 230 -20.54 2.37 -8.41
C ARG A 230 -20.38 3.90 -8.45
N ALA A 231 -19.31 4.41 -9.07
CA ALA A 231 -19.14 5.85 -9.31
C ALA A 231 -19.94 6.34 -10.54
N TRP A 232 -20.43 5.43 -11.38
CA TRP A 232 -21.34 5.70 -12.50
C TRP A 232 -22.83 5.48 -12.13
N GLU A 233 -23.12 4.75 -11.06
CA GLU A 233 -24.45 4.74 -10.46
C GLU A 233 -24.80 6.14 -9.94
N LEU A 234 -25.91 6.69 -10.45
CA LEU A 234 -26.57 7.83 -9.84
C LEU A 234 -26.95 7.45 -8.40
N ALA A 235 -26.26 8.03 -7.43
CA ALA A 235 -26.64 7.93 -6.03
C ALA A 235 -28.08 8.43 -5.89
N VAL A 236 -29.03 7.52 -5.73
CA VAL A 236 -30.43 7.86 -5.48
C VAL A 236 -30.45 8.63 -4.17
N PRO A 237 -30.94 9.89 -4.15
CA PRO A 237 -31.04 10.63 -2.90
C PRO A 237 -31.86 9.80 -1.90
N PRO A 238 -31.36 9.57 -0.67
CA PRO A 238 -32.13 8.85 0.32
C PRO A 238 -33.48 9.53 0.48
N LEU A 239 -34.56 8.74 0.42
CA LEU A 239 -35.91 9.29 0.52
C LEU A 239 -36.03 10.03 1.84
N GLY A 240 -36.23 11.34 1.79
CA GLY A 240 -35.96 12.25 2.90
C GLY A 240 -36.69 11.89 4.19
N GLU A 241 -36.02 11.12 5.05
CA GLU A 241 -36.45 10.90 6.43
C GLU A 241 -35.99 12.11 7.23
N GLN A 242 -36.93 13.04 7.45
CA GLN A 242 -36.70 14.24 8.26
C GLN A 242 -36.49 13.87 9.73
N VAL A 243 -35.31 13.38 10.07
CA VAL A 243 -34.85 13.28 11.45
C VAL A 243 -34.64 14.70 11.95
N ARG A 244 -35.68 15.26 12.56
CA ARG A 244 -35.57 16.42 13.44
C ARG A 244 -34.68 16.03 14.61
N GLN A 245 -33.37 16.23 14.47
CA GLN A 245 -32.51 16.37 15.64
C GLN A 245 -33.00 17.59 16.42
N GLY A 246 -33.48 17.35 17.64
CA GLY A 246 -33.63 18.42 18.62
C GLY A 246 -32.24 18.95 19.00
N PRO A 247 -32.10 20.24 19.34
CA PRO A 247 -30.81 20.78 19.74
C PRO A 247 -30.29 20.08 20.99
N ASP A 248 -29.00 19.74 20.98
CA ASP A 248 -28.29 19.23 22.15
C ASP A 248 -28.30 20.28 23.27
N ILE A 249 -28.55 19.80 24.50
CA ILE A 249 -28.85 20.64 25.65
C ILE A 249 -27.54 21.03 26.36
N ASP A 250 -27.08 22.28 26.18
CA ASP A 250 -26.04 22.88 27.03
C ASP A 250 -26.69 23.73 28.13
N SER A 251 -26.50 23.32 29.38
CA SER A 251 -27.32 23.74 30.50
C SER A 251 -26.90 25.10 31.07
N GLY A 252 -27.44 26.19 30.50
CA GLY A 252 -27.39 27.52 31.11
C GLY A 252 -28.12 28.60 30.31
N GLN A 253 -27.73 28.83 29.05
CA GLN A 253 -28.23 29.96 28.26
C GLN A 253 -29.62 29.72 27.62
N ASP A 254 -30.03 28.46 27.46
CA ASP A 254 -31.31 28.13 26.81
C ASP A 254 -32.54 28.54 27.61
N ARG A 255 -32.44 28.66 28.95
CA ARG A 255 -33.58 29.07 29.80
C ARG A 255 -33.95 30.53 29.61
N GLU A 256 -32.98 31.44 29.59
CA GLU A 256 -33.22 32.85 29.28
C GLU A 256 -33.77 33.01 27.85
N ARG A 257 -33.21 32.29 26.87
CA ARG A 257 -33.73 32.23 25.50
C ARG A 257 -35.17 31.69 25.45
N SER A 258 -35.51 30.68 26.26
CA SER A 258 -36.87 30.13 26.34
C SER A 258 -37.90 31.12 26.90
N ILE A 259 -37.52 31.93 27.89
CA ILE A 259 -38.42 32.97 28.45
C ILE A 259 -38.64 34.08 27.42
N ILE A 260 -37.59 34.50 26.71
CA ILE A 260 -37.69 35.46 25.60
C ILE A 260 -38.58 34.92 24.48
N ALA A 261 -38.45 33.64 24.12
CA ALA A 261 -39.31 32.98 23.14
C ALA A 261 -40.78 32.97 23.58
N LYS A 262 -41.07 32.55 24.83
CA LYS A 262 -42.42 32.57 25.41
C LYS A 262 -43.03 33.97 25.44
N LEU A 263 -42.27 35.00 25.83
CA LEU A 263 -42.71 36.41 25.82
C LEU A 263 -43.13 36.88 24.41
N ASN A 264 -42.48 36.36 23.36
CA ASN A 264 -42.78 36.71 21.97
C ASN A 264 -43.91 35.88 21.35
N GLN A 265 -44.04 34.60 21.76
CA GLN A 265 -44.93 33.63 21.14
C GLN A 265 -46.32 33.56 21.80
N ILE A 266 -46.43 33.86 23.09
CA ILE A 266 -47.73 33.89 23.78
C ILE A 266 -48.46 35.18 23.39
N ILE A 267 -49.57 35.06 22.66
CA ILE A 267 -50.40 36.17 22.19
C ILE A 267 -51.64 36.27 23.08
N ILE A 268 -51.84 37.42 23.74
CA ILE A 268 -53.04 37.69 24.54
C ILE A 268 -54.11 38.34 23.64
N PRO A 269 -55.32 37.76 23.54
CA PRO A 269 -56.35 38.25 22.61
C PRO A 269 -56.97 39.59 23.02
N ASP A 270 -57.14 39.85 24.32
CA ASP A 270 -57.75 41.07 24.86
C ASP A 270 -57.16 41.36 26.25
N VAL A 271 -56.54 42.53 26.42
CA VAL A 271 -55.97 43.05 27.67
C VAL A 271 -56.71 44.34 27.99
N LYS A 272 -57.36 44.42 29.16
CA LYS A 272 -58.13 45.58 29.62
C LYS A 272 -57.85 45.86 31.07
N LEU A 273 -57.04 46.88 31.34
CA LEU A 273 -56.52 47.21 32.65
C LEU A 273 -56.90 48.66 32.99
N ASN A 274 -57.88 48.82 33.90
CA ASN A 274 -58.51 50.10 34.21
C ASN A 274 -58.48 50.37 35.72
N ASN A 275 -57.72 51.37 36.15
CA ASN A 275 -57.46 51.72 37.56
C ASN A 275 -57.00 50.54 38.43
N ILE A 276 -56.09 49.72 37.90
CA ILE A 276 -55.49 48.60 38.66
C ILE A 276 -54.04 48.91 39.06
N THR A 277 -53.54 48.21 40.08
CA THR A 277 -52.14 48.26 40.50
C THR A 277 -51.23 47.47 39.56
N VAL A 278 -49.91 47.73 39.61
CA VAL A 278 -48.91 46.98 38.85
C VAL A 278 -48.91 45.49 39.23
N GLU A 279 -49.07 45.16 40.51
CA GLU A 279 -49.09 43.78 40.99
C GLU A 279 -50.30 42.99 40.45
N GLU A 280 -51.49 43.61 40.43
CA GLU A 280 -52.69 43.03 39.80
C GLU A 280 -52.53 42.86 38.28
N ALA A 281 -51.88 43.81 37.61
CA ALA A 281 -51.59 43.73 36.17
C ALA A 281 -50.63 42.58 35.85
N VAL A 282 -49.59 42.42 36.67
CA VAL A 282 -48.58 41.37 36.53
C VAL A 282 -49.17 39.98 36.82
N GLU A 283 -50.01 39.83 37.85
CA GLU A 283 -50.69 38.55 38.12
C GLU A 283 -51.72 38.21 37.02
N PHE A 284 -52.40 39.20 36.43
CA PHE A 284 -53.21 38.99 35.22
C PHE A 284 -52.37 38.46 34.04
N LEU A 285 -51.20 39.05 33.77
CA LEU A 285 -50.29 38.54 32.74
C LEU A 285 -49.81 37.11 33.04
N ARG A 286 -49.51 36.80 34.30
CA ARG A 286 -49.09 35.47 34.74
C ARG A 286 -50.16 34.41 34.49
N LEU A 287 -51.41 34.68 34.87
CA LEU A 287 -52.53 33.77 34.64
C LEU A 287 -52.78 33.55 33.13
N ARG A 288 -52.75 34.62 32.32
CA ARG A 288 -52.87 34.49 30.85
C ARG A 288 -51.68 33.79 30.21
N SER A 289 -50.48 33.96 30.77
CA SER A 289 -49.27 33.27 30.33
C SER A 289 -49.38 31.75 30.56
N ILE A 290 -49.94 31.30 31.69
CA ILE A 290 -50.17 29.87 31.95
C ILE A 290 -51.25 29.29 31.02
N GLU A 291 -52.36 30.00 30.80
CA GLU A 291 -53.48 29.56 29.98
C GLU A 291 -53.14 29.44 28.49
N LEU A 292 -52.32 30.36 27.96
CA LEU A 292 -52.04 30.51 26.53
C LEU A 292 -50.69 29.94 26.09
N ASP A 293 -49.90 29.39 27.02
CA ASP A 293 -48.65 28.68 26.72
C ASP A 293 -48.90 27.27 26.18
N ASN A 294 -48.81 27.17 24.85
CA ASN A 294 -48.85 25.92 24.09
C ASN A 294 -47.45 25.41 23.70
N THR A 295 -46.37 26.00 24.24
CA THR A 295 -44.98 25.67 23.82
C THR A 295 -44.41 24.45 24.55
N VAL A 296 -44.94 24.12 25.73
CA VAL A 296 -44.46 23.01 26.58
C VAL A 296 -45.61 22.04 26.91
N ILE A 297 -45.32 20.74 26.85
CA ILE A 297 -46.29 19.65 27.10
C ILE A 297 -46.52 19.45 28.61
N ASP A 298 -45.48 19.66 29.44
CA ASP A 298 -45.55 19.56 30.90
C ASP A 298 -46.31 20.76 31.50
N GLU A 299 -47.41 20.48 32.20
CA GLU A 299 -48.29 21.47 32.82
C GLU A 299 -47.59 22.27 33.93
N SER A 300 -46.55 21.72 34.56
CA SER A 300 -45.78 22.39 35.61
C SER A 300 -44.83 23.48 35.10
N GLN A 301 -44.52 23.47 33.80
CA GLN A 301 -43.57 24.40 33.16
C GLN A 301 -44.26 25.48 32.31
N LYS A 302 -45.59 25.58 32.38
CA LYS A 302 -46.37 26.56 31.60
C LYS A 302 -46.28 27.97 32.16
N GLY A 303 -46.23 28.93 31.25
CA GLY A 303 -46.21 30.36 31.55
C GLY A 303 -44.83 30.90 31.93
N ILE A 304 -44.83 32.12 32.48
CA ILE A 304 -43.66 32.91 32.88
C ILE A 304 -43.90 33.46 34.29
N ASN A 305 -42.86 33.45 35.12
CA ASN A 305 -42.90 34.05 36.45
C ASN A 305 -42.43 35.52 36.40
N PHE A 306 -43.05 36.37 37.21
CA PHE A 306 -42.75 37.80 37.26
C PHE A 306 -42.40 38.21 38.70
N VAL A 307 -41.44 39.12 38.87
CA VAL A 307 -40.99 39.60 40.19
C VAL A 307 -40.89 41.13 40.17
N VAL A 308 -41.73 41.80 40.95
CA VAL A 308 -41.61 43.25 41.19
C VAL A 308 -40.63 43.45 42.35
N ARG A 309 -39.55 44.22 42.13
CA ARG A 309 -38.62 44.59 43.22
C ARG A 309 -38.98 45.96 43.77
N THR A 310 -39.47 46.00 45.01
CA THR A 310 -39.57 47.24 45.77
C THR A 310 -38.18 47.71 46.22
N PRO A 311 -37.89 49.03 46.21
CA PRO A 311 -36.65 49.56 46.76
C PRO A 311 -36.64 49.39 48.29
N LYS A 312 -35.58 48.80 48.84
CA LYS A 312 -35.38 48.74 50.30
C LYS A 312 -35.05 50.13 50.85
N THR A 313 -35.94 50.70 51.63
CA THR A 313 -35.62 51.80 52.55
C THR A 313 -34.71 51.27 53.67
N LEU A 314 -33.53 51.88 53.90
CA LEU A 314 -32.71 51.58 55.08
C LEU A 314 -33.24 52.36 56.30
N GLY A 315 -33.54 51.66 57.40
CA GLY A 315 -33.89 52.28 58.69
C GLY A 315 -34.29 51.28 59.79
N GLU A 316 -33.48 51.24 60.86
CA GLU A 316 -33.73 50.72 62.23
C GLU A 316 -34.39 49.33 62.47
N ASP A 317 -33.56 48.33 62.80
CA ASP A 317 -33.41 47.72 64.16
C ASP A 317 -32.30 46.64 64.10
N GLY A 318 -31.26 46.57 64.95
CA GLY A 318 -30.77 47.46 66.01
C GLY A 318 -29.40 46.96 66.51
N GLY A 319 -28.62 47.74 67.29
CA GLY A 319 -27.32 47.23 67.79
C GLY A 319 -26.22 48.16 68.33
N ALA A 320 -26.56 49.15 69.17
CA ALA A 320 -25.67 49.75 70.20
C ALA A 320 -24.45 50.67 69.86
N ALA A 321 -24.56 51.89 70.40
CA ALA A 321 -23.53 52.70 71.09
C ALA A 321 -22.56 53.61 70.29
N GLY A 322 -22.51 54.89 70.70
CA GLY A 322 -21.39 55.82 70.47
C GLY A 322 -21.75 57.11 69.74
N ASP A 323 -22.29 58.08 70.49
CA ASP A 323 -21.93 59.52 70.53
C ASP A 323 -21.29 60.11 69.24
N ASP A 324 -21.83 61.16 68.57
CA ASP A 324 -21.96 62.51 69.12
C ASP A 324 -22.69 63.49 68.15
N GLU A 325 -23.18 64.61 68.70
CA GLU A 325 -23.51 65.91 68.05
C GLU A 325 -24.50 66.03 66.85
N ALA A 326 -25.09 67.23 66.72
CA ALA A 326 -26.21 67.53 65.83
C ALA A 326 -25.96 68.73 64.88
N LEU A 327 -26.96 69.03 64.02
CA LEU A 327 -27.09 70.20 63.12
C LEU A 327 -26.23 70.11 61.82
N ASP A 328 -26.64 70.60 60.65
CA ASP A 328 -27.80 71.42 60.26
C ASP A 328 -28.27 71.06 58.81
N GLY A 329 -29.46 71.53 58.42
CA GLY A 329 -30.27 71.08 57.29
C GLY A 329 -29.78 71.32 55.85
N GLY A 330 -30.53 70.72 54.92
CA GLY A 330 -30.38 70.91 53.47
C GLY A 330 -31.06 69.83 52.63
N ASP A 331 -32.26 70.13 52.13
CA ASP A 331 -32.94 69.55 50.96
C ASP A 331 -33.08 68.02 50.77
N GLY A 332 -34.34 67.58 50.81
CA GLY A 332 -34.91 66.94 49.60
C GLY A 332 -34.64 65.45 49.37
N PHE A 333 -34.78 64.60 50.38
CA PHE A 333 -35.02 63.18 50.10
C PHE A 333 -36.38 62.99 49.43
N GLY A 334 -36.35 62.83 48.11
CA GLY A 334 -37.51 62.44 47.31
C GLY A 334 -38.02 61.06 47.75
N ASP A 335 -39.33 60.99 47.98
CA ASP A 335 -40.06 59.79 48.36
C ASP A 335 -39.71 58.62 47.42
N ALA A 336 -39.25 57.50 47.98
CA ALA A 336 -38.97 56.29 47.22
C ALA A 336 -40.31 55.61 46.89
N THR A 337 -40.98 56.13 45.86
CA THR A 337 -42.36 55.76 45.51
C THR A 337 -42.50 54.26 45.39
N ASP A 338 -43.31 53.66 46.26
CA ASP A 338 -43.66 52.24 46.18
C ASP A 338 -44.28 51.97 44.80
N PRO A 339 -43.75 51.04 43.98
CA PRO A 339 -44.32 50.72 42.67
C PRO A 339 -45.80 50.31 42.73
N ASN A 340 -46.28 49.83 43.89
CA ASN A 340 -47.70 49.50 44.10
C ASN A 340 -48.62 50.73 44.28
N ALA A 341 -48.07 51.93 44.49
CA ALA A 341 -48.85 53.17 44.55
C ALA A 341 -49.23 53.72 43.16
N ILE A 342 -48.66 53.18 42.07
CA ILE A 342 -48.89 53.64 40.70
C ILE A 342 -50.04 52.83 40.07
N LEU A 343 -51.11 53.54 39.70
CA LEU A 343 -52.30 52.97 39.06
C LEU A 343 -52.24 53.10 37.54
N ILE A 344 -52.43 51.97 36.85
CA ILE A 344 -52.60 51.90 35.39
C ILE A 344 -54.01 52.40 35.07
N LYS A 345 -54.11 53.57 34.45
CA LYS A 345 -55.40 54.30 34.36
C LYS A 345 -56.35 53.68 33.34
N ASN A 346 -55.88 53.43 32.12
CA ASN A 346 -56.67 52.88 31.03
C ASN A 346 -55.75 52.29 29.95
N LEU A 347 -55.55 50.97 29.97
CA LEU A 347 -54.79 50.25 28.94
C LEU A 347 -55.66 49.18 28.29
N GLU A 348 -56.01 49.39 27.02
CA GLU A 348 -56.71 48.41 26.18
C GLU A 348 -55.81 47.96 25.01
N LEU A 349 -55.44 46.69 24.98
CA LEU A 349 -54.64 46.08 23.90
C LEU A 349 -55.35 44.83 23.37
N LYS A 350 -55.28 44.60 22.06
CA LYS A 350 -55.92 43.43 21.41
C LYS A 350 -54.92 42.67 20.56
N ASN A 351 -54.94 41.34 20.69
CA ASN A 351 -54.11 40.41 19.93
C ASN A 351 -52.61 40.78 19.93
N VAL A 352 -52.07 41.05 21.13
CA VAL A 352 -50.67 41.48 21.33
C VAL A 352 -49.82 40.35 21.93
N PRO A 353 -48.54 40.20 21.54
CA PRO A 353 -47.59 39.36 22.25
C PRO A 353 -47.45 39.78 23.72
N LEU A 354 -47.21 38.83 24.61
CA LEU A 354 -47.03 39.04 26.04
C LEU A 354 -45.91 40.07 26.35
N ARG A 355 -44.82 40.08 25.56
CA ARG A 355 -43.76 41.10 25.60
C ARG A 355 -44.32 42.52 25.44
N VAL A 356 -45.21 42.71 24.45
CA VAL A 356 -45.76 44.02 24.11
C VAL A 356 -46.75 44.49 25.19
N ALA A 357 -47.57 43.57 25.72
CA ALA A 357 -48.43 43.87 26.86
C ALA A 357 -47.63 44.28 28.10
N LEU A 358 -46.56 43.53 28.43
CA LEU A 358 -45.65 43.86 29.53
C LEU A 358 -44.97 45.22 29.33
N GLN A 359 -44.50 45.52 28.10
CA GLN A 359 -43.86 46.79 27.79
C GLN A 359 -44.80 47.97 28.07
N TYR A 360 -46.03 47.97 27.55
CA TYR A 360 -46.99 49.05 27.80
C TYR A 360 -47.39 49.19 29.28
N ILE A 361 -47.44 48.09 30.03
CA ILE A 361 -47.67 48.10 31.49
C ILE A 361 -46.49 48.77 32.21
N CYS A 362 -45.25 48.41 31.84
CA CYS A 362 -44.04 49.02 32.37
C CYS A 362 -43.95 50.52 32.04
N ASP A 363 -44.25 50.91 30.80
CA ASP A 363 -44.22 52.30 30.33
C ASP A 363 -45.21 53.19 31.12
N GLU A 364 -46.47 52.76 31.27
CA GLU A 364 -47.50 53.48 32.06
C GLU A 364 -47.14 53.52 33.56
N ALA A 365 -46.48 52.48 34.07
CA ALA A 365 -46.03 52.38 35.47
C ALA A 365 -44.68 53.05 35.78
N LYS A 366 -43.96 53.59 34.77
CA LYS A 366 -42.57 54.06 34.89
C LYS A 366 -41.58 53.01 35.42
N LEU A 367 -41.77 51.76 35.01
CA LEU A 367 -40.89 50.64 35.31
C LEU A 367 -40.16 50.19 34.04
N ARG A 368 -39.03 49.50 34.20
CA ARG A 368 -38.37 48.72 33.16
C ARG A 368 -38.32 47.26 33.59
N TYR A 369 -38.31 46.33 32.64
CA TYR A 369 -38.17 44.91 32.94
C TYR A 369 -36.81 44.37 32.51
N LYS A 370 -36.27 43.41 33.26
CA LYS A 370 -35.11 42.59 32.94
C LYS A 370 -35.55 41.13 32.87
N VAL A 371 -35.08 40.38 31.87
CA VAL A 371 -35.25 38.93 31.85
C VAL A 371 -34.09 38.29 32.62
N ASP A 372 -34.40 37.40 33.56
CA ASP A 372 -33.45 36.54 34.28
C ASP A 372 -33.78 35.07 33.95
N GLU A 373 -32.88 34.11 34.26
CA GLU A 373 -32.99 32.67 33.90
C GLU A 373 -34.35 32.02 34.28
N PHE A 374 -35.01 32.51 35.34
CA PHE A 374 -36.25 31.91 35.89
C PHE A 374 -37.44 32.86 35.97
N ALA A 375 -37.27 34.16 35.72
CA ALA A 375 -38.31 35.16 35.93
C ALA A 375 -38.03 36.46 35.17
N VAL A 376 -39.07 37.26 35.00
CA VAL A 376 -38.96 38.65 34.51
C VAL A 376 -39.02 39.60 35.72
N THR A 377 -37.92 40.29 35.99
CA THR A 377 -37.76 41.22 37.11
C THR A 377 -38.12 42.64 36.68
N LEU A 378 -39.09 43.28 37.34
CA LEU A 378 -39.42 44.70 37.16
C LEU A 378 -38.61 45.58 38.11
N LEU A 379 -38.12 46.70 37.59
CA LEU A 379 -37.23 47.67 38.24
C LEU A 379 -37.74 49.10 37.99
N PRO A 380 -37.65 50.04 38.94
CA PRO A 380 -38.03 51.43 38.68
C PRO A 380 -37.08 52.11 37.67
N ILE A 381 -37.62 53.03 36.87
CA ILE A 381 -36.82 53.92 36.02
C ILE A 381 -36.28 55.07 36.87
N THR A 382 -35.07 54.89 37.40
CA THR A 382 -34.26 55.98 37.96
C THR A 382 -33.37 56.56 36.87
N GLU A 383 -33.30 57.90 36.75
CA GLU A 383 -32.53 58.59 35.71
C GLU A 383 -31.02 58.22 35.75
N GLY A 384 -30.46 57.80 34.60
CA GLY A 384 -29.03 57.51 34.48
C GLY A 384 -28.66 56.49 33.39
N GLU A 385 -28.86 56.83 32.11
CA GLU A 385 -28.50 55.93 30.98
C GLU A 385 -27.00 55.92 30.61
N ASP A 386 -26.16 56.78 31.22
CA ASP A 386 -24.73 56.92 30.87
C ASP A 386 -23.75 56.00 31.64
N ALA A 387 -24.25 55.12 32.53
CA ALA A 387 -23.39 54.42 33.50
C ALA A 387 -23.05 52.95 33.19
N ASP A 388 -23.96 52.18 32.57
CA ASP A 388 -23.80 50.73 32.37
C ASP A 388 -22.95 50.39 31.13
N ILE A 389 -21.67 50.79 31.17
CA ILE A 389 -20.65 50.32 30.24
C ILE A 389 -20.17 48.94 30.70
N VAL A 390 -20.69 47.90 30.03
CA VAL A 390 -20.42 46.49 30.36
C VAL A 390 -19.20 46.00 29.57
N GLN A 391 -18.42 45.10 30.17
CA GLN A 391 -17.34 44.39 29.48
C GLN A 391 -17.79 42.96 29.15
N ARG A 392 -17.73 42.58 27.87
CA ARG A 392 -17.95 41.21 27.39
C ARG A 392 -16.68 40.69 26.71
N ARG A 393 -16.50 39.38 26.72
CA ARG A 393 -15.39 38.67 26.07
C ARG A 393 -15.98 37.64 25.13
N TRP A 394 -15.40 37.52 23.94
CA TRP A 394 -15.73 36.52 22.94
C TRP A 394 -14.50 35.72 22.60
N THR A 395 -14.68 34.44 22.33
CA THR A 395 -13.71 33.65 21.57
C THR A 395 -14.04 33.87 20.09
N VAL A 396 -13.09 34.43 19.33
CA VAL A 396 -13.26 34.76 17.91
C VAL A 396 -12.21 34.03 17.09
N PRO A 397 -12.47 33.62 15.84
CA PRO A 397 -11.47 32.95 15.01
C PRO A 397 -10.19 33.79 14.83
N PRO A 398 -9.02 33.16 14.58
CA PRO A 398 -7.79 33.89 14.29
C PRO A 398 -7.89 34.74 12.99
N THR A 399 -8.85 34.43 12.12
CA THR A 399 -9.24 35.15 10.90
C THR A 399 -10.22 36.32 11.14
N PHE A 400 -10.59 36.63 12.39
CA PHE A 400 -11.58 37.67 12.70
C PHE A 400 -11.20 39.07 12.17
N GLU A 401 -9.91 39.44 12.20
CA GLU A 401 -9.44 40.69 11.60
C GLU A 401 -9.66 40.73 10.08
N THR A 402 -9.36 39.62 9.38
CA THR A 402 -9.51 39.53 7.92
C THR A 402 -10.97 39.48 7.49
N PHE A 403 -11.84 38.84 8.28
CA PHE A 403 -13.28 38.88 8.08
C PHE A 403 -13.81 40.31 8.13
N ILE A 404 -13.53 41.06 9.21
CA ILE A 404 -14.04 42.43 9.38
C ILE A 404 -13.52 43.39 8.31
N THR A 405 -12.28 43.21 7.82
CA THR A 405 -11.76 44.02 6.71
C THR A 405 -12.45 43.75 5.38
N THR A 406 -12.90 42.51 5.14
CA THR A 406 -13.56 42.11 3.89
C THR A 406 -15.06 42.36 3.94
N SER A 407 -15.71 42.17 5.09
CA SER A 407 -17.15 42.42 5.29
C SER A 407 -17.52 43.90 5.34
N GLY A 408 -16.57 44.78 5.66
CA GLY A 408 -16.77 46.23 5.71
C GLY A 408 -16.88 46.94 4.36
N GLY A 409 -16.91 46.20 3.24
CA GLY A 409 -16.90 46.72 1.87
C GLY A 409 -18.24 47.32 1.41
N GLY A 410 -18.50 48.57 1.74
CA GLY A 410 -19.61 49.33 1.12
C GLY A 410 -19.32 49.69 -0.35
N GLU A 411 -20.24 49.36 -1.25
CA GLU A 411 -20.18 49.74 -2.67
C GLU A 411 -20.02 51.26 -2.86
N GLY A 412 -19.01 51.68 -3.64
CA GLY A 412 -18.63 53.10 -3.70
C GLY A 412 -17.69 53.55 -4.82
N GLY A 413 -17.68 52.86 -5.98
CA GLY A 413 -17.22 53.37 -7.28
C GLY A 413 -15.88 54.14 -7.38
N GLY A 414 -14.83 53.48 -7.88
CA GLY A 414 -13.61 54.15 -8.34
C GLY A 414 -12.70 53.22 -9.13
N ALA A 415 -12.46 53.52 -10.40
CA ALA A 415 -11.50 52.77 -11.21
C ALA A 415 -10.06 53.07 -10.76
N GLY A 416 -9.41 52.10 -10.13
CA GLY A 416 -7.99 52.05 -9.84
C GLY A 416 -7.62 50.58 -9.69
N GLY A 417 -6.68 50.10 -10.51
CA GLY A 417 -6.27 48.69 -10.44
C GLY A 417 -5.55 48.39 -9.13
N ASP A 418 -5.46 47.10 -8.80
CA ASP A 418 -4.60 46.64 -7.71
C ASP A 418 -3.21 47.28 -7.85
N PRO A 419 -2.65 47.87 -6.78
CA PRO A 419 -1.30 48.40 -6.83
C PRO A 419 -0.34 47.23 -7.04
N ASP A 420 0.25 47.17 -8.24
CA ASP A 420 1.28 46.21 -8.60
C ASP A 420 2.37 46.21 -7.51
N PRO A 421 2.56 45.10 -6.77
CA PRO A 421 3.54 45.03 -5.67
C PRO A 421 4.99 45.08 -6.16
N PHE A 422 5.21 45.14 -7.48
CA PHE A 422 6.51 45.29 -8.13
C PHE A 422 6.64 46.59 -8.95
N ALA A 423 5.67 47.51 -8.86
CA ALA A 423 5.78 48.83 -9.48
C ALA A 423 7.03 49.55 -8.94
N ALA A 424 7.99 49.83 -9.84
CA ALA A 424 9.28 50.41 -9.47
C ALA A 424 9.09 51.77 -8.80
N GLY A 425 9.47 51.87 -7.52
CA GLY A 425 9.29 53.07 -6.71
C GLY A 425 10.11 54.24 -7.23
N ASP A 426 9.47 55.41 -7.28
CA ASP A 426 10.17 56.69 -7.40
C ASP A 426 10.81 57.02 -6.04
N ASP A 427 12.03 57.52 -6.04
CA ASP A 427 12.87 57.62 -4.83
C ASP A 427 12.28 58.61 -3.81
N ASN A 428 11.72 58.11 -2.69
CA ASN A 428 12.10 58.50 -1.30
C ASN A 428 11.20 57.85 -0.24
N GLY A 429 11.80 57.01 0.62
CA GLY A 429 11.15 56.44 1.80
C GLY A 429 10.77 54.97 1.64
N ALA A 430 11.10 54.16 2.64
CA ALA A 430 10.79 52.73 2.60
C ALA A 430 9.27 52.52 2.57
N ALA A 431 8.79 51.76 1.58
CA ALA A 431 7.44 51.20 1.57
C ALA A 431 7.33 50.14 2.69
N GLY A 432 7.20 50.62 3.92
CA GLY A 432 6.88 49.78 5.06
C GLY A 432 5.48 49.21 4.90
N ILE A 433 5.32 47.94 5.30
CA ILE A 433 4.03 47.28 5.48
C ILE A 433 3.06 48.27 6.15
N GLU A 434 1.92 48.55 5.52
CA GLU A 434 0.94 49.47 6.10
C GLU A 434 0.58 49.01 7.52
N PRO A 435 0.66 49.89 8.53
CA PRO A 435 0.35 49.51 9.90
C PRO A 435 -1.11 49.10 9.97
N ARG A 436 -1.36 47.82 10.30
CA ARG A 436 -2.71 47.23 10.35
C ARG A 436 -3.65 48.13 11.15
N LYS A 437 -4.84 48.41 10.61
CA LYS A 437 -5.89 49.18 11.29
C LYS A 437 -6.16 48.57 12.67
N ASP A 438 -6.31 49.44 13.68
CA ASP A 438 -6.69 49.01 15.03
C ASP A 438 -8.10 48.39 15.04
N ILE A 439 -8.34 47.42 15.92
CA ILE A 439 -9.61 46.69 16.02
C ILE A 439 -10.79 47.63 16.34
N VAL A 440 -10.54 48.71 17.10
CA VAL A 440 -11.54 49.76 17.36
C VAL A 440 -11.95 50.47 16.06
N THR A 441 -11.01 50.69 15.14
CA THR A 441 -11.29 51.31 13.84
C THR A 441 -12.08 50.36 12.94
N LEU A 442 -11.68 49.09 12.88
CA LEU A 442 -12.38 48.05 12.10
C LEU A 442 -13.84 47.84 12.56
N LEU A 443 -14.08 47.82 13.87
CA LEU A 443 -15.43 47.73 14.42
C LEU A 443 -16.27 49.00 14.18
N LYS A 444 -15.66 50.19 14.18
CA LYS A 444 -16.33 51.45 13.79
C LYS A 444 -16.72 51.48 12.32
N GLU A 445 -15.84 51.00 11.44
CA GLU A 445 -16.12 50.86 10.00
C GLU A 445 -17.32 49.92 9.76
N ASN A 446 -17.49 48.90 10.60
CA ASN A 446 -18.64 47.98 10.59
C ASN A 446 -19.82 48.44 11.48
N GLY A 447 -19.94 49.76 11.75
CA GLY A 447 -21.12 50.37 12.36
C GLY A 447 -21.20 50.40 13.89
N VAL A 448 -20.18 49.89 14.61
CA VAL A 448 -20.18 49.90 16.09
C VAL A 448 -19.77 51.28 16.63
N SER A 449 -20.65 51.91 17.40
CA SER A 449 -20.36 53.18 18.07
C SER A 449 -19.54 52.99 19.35
N PHE A 450 -18.67 53.95 19.70
CA PHE A 450 -17.80 53.88 20.89
C PHE A 450 -17.93 55.17 21.72
N PRO A 451 -18.78 55.20 22.76
CA PRO A 451 -18.96 56.35 23.66
C PRO A 451 -17.76 56.54 24.63
N PRO A 452 -17.70 57.63 25.41
CA PRO A 452 -16.65 57.82 26.41
C PRO A 452 -16.50 56.62 27.35
N ASN A 453 -15.27 56.24 27.70
CA ASN A 453 -14.92 55.06 28.52
C ASN A 453 -15.24 53.67 27.91
N SER A 454 -15.50 53.59 26.59
CA SER A 454 -15.52 52.34 25.83
C SER A 454 -14.16 51.99 25.21
N SER A 455 -13.90 50.70 24.98
CA SER A 455 -12.67 50.21 24.32
C SER A 455 -12.86 48.80 23.74
N ALA A 456 -12.07 48.45 22.73
CA ALA A 456 -11.95 47.08 22.22
C ALA A 456 -10.47 46.66 22.17
N SER A 457 -10.20 45.37 22.38
CA SER A 457 -8.86 44.79 22.26
C SER A 457 -8.98 43.34 21.81
N PHE A 458 -8.18 42.95 20.81
CA PHE A 458 -8.13 41.58 20.30
C PHE A 458 -6.78 40.93 20.65
N LEU A 459 -6.85 39.86 21.45
CA LEU A 459 -5.71 39.07 21.88
C LEU A 459 -5.53 37.87 20.95
N LYS A 460 -4.68 38.01 19.93
CA LYS A 460 -4.41 36.98 18.91
C LYS A 460 -3.91 35.67 19.51
N SER A 461 -3.08 35.73 20.54
CA SER A 461 -2.49 34.56 21.22
C SER A 461 -3.52 33.71 21.96
N SER A 462 -4.64 34.28 22.38
CA SER A 462 -5.74 33.57 23.07
C SER A 462 -7.04 33.55 22.26
N SER A 463 -7.02 34.02 21.00
CA SER A 463 -8.19 34.17 20.14
C SER A 463 -9.38 34.86 20.84
N THR A 464 -9.08 35.87 21.68
CA THR A 464 -10.07 36.52 22.56
C THR A 464 -10.29 37.97 22.17
N LEU A 465 -11.51 38.32 21.79
CA LEU A 465 -11.94 39.71 21.68
C LEU A 465 -12.51 40.18 23.03
N ILE A 466 -12.00 41.29 23.54
CA ILE A 466 -12.48 41.93 24.76
C ILE A 466 -13.03 43.30 24.37
N VAL A 467 -14.33 43.53 24.57
CA VAL A 467 -14.95 44.85 24.34
C VAL A 467 -15.68 45.33 25.59
N ARG A 468 -15.47 46.61 25.89
CA ARG A 468 -16.13 47.39 26.93
C ARG A 468 -16.97 48.45 26.23
N ASN A 469 -18.30 48.31 26.23
CA ASN A 469 -19.23 49.20 25.51
C ASN A 469 -20.64 49.13 26.12
N THR A 470 -21.61 49.89 25.60
CA THR A 470 -23.03 49.78 25.98
C THR A 470 -23.62 48.43 25.56
N PRO A 471 -24.62 47.88 26.28
CA PRO A 471 -25.22 46.58 25.96
C PRO A 471 -25.66 46.44 24.50
N THR A 472 -26.31 47.47 23.94
CA THR A 472 -26.76 47.53 22.54
C THR A 472 -25.61 47.37 21.54
N ASN A 473 -24.46 48.01 21.78
CA ASN A 473 -23.28 47.85 20.92
C ASN A 473 -22.65 46.47 21.09
N LEU A 474 -22.71 45.85 22.29
CA LEU A 474 -22.22 44.49 22.51
C LEU A 474 -23.08 43.45 21.77
N GLU A 475 -24.38 43.68 21.57
CA GLU A 475 -25.24 42.82 20.73
C GLU A 475 -24.88 42.90 19.24
N LEU A 476 -24.57 44.11 18.72
CA LEU A 476 -24.07 44.27 17.35
C LEU A 476 -22.74 43.55 17.14
N ILE A 477 -21.82 43.65 18.11
CA ILE A 477 -20.54 42.91 18.08
C ILE A 477 -20.80 41.40 18.15
N ASP A 478 -21.76 40.93 18.95
CA ASP A 478 -22.13 39.51 19.03
C ASP A 478 -22.59 38.99 17.65
N GLY A 479 -23.39 39.77 16.92
CA GLY A 479 -23.78 39.43 15.55
C GLY A 479 -22.60 39.35 14.57
N ILE A 480 -21.65 40.30 14.62
CA ILE A 480 -20.43 40.29 13.80
C ILE A 480 -19.54 39.08 14.17
N VAL A 481 -19.43 38.75 15.45
CA VAL A 481 -18.68 37.58 15.93
C VAL A 481 -19.33 36.27 15.48
N GLN A 482 -20.65 36.13 15.59
CA GLN A 482 -21.37 34.95 15.10
C GLN A 482 -21.23 34.79 13.57
N ALA A 483 -21.31 35.89 12.81
CA ALA A 483 -21.07 35.87 11.37
C ALA A 483 -19.63 35.41 11.04
N ALA A 484 -18.62 35.92 11.76
CA ALA A 484 -17.22 35.52 11.58
C ALA A 484 -16.92 34.08 12.03
N ILE A 485 -17.66 33.53 12.99
CA ILE A 485 -17.56 32.12 13.40
C ILE A 485 -18.13 31.19 12.33
N ASN A 486 -19.16 31.63 11.61
CA ASN A 486 -19.77 30.89 10.51
C ASN A 486 -18.99 31.05 9.19
N ASP A 487 -18.14 32.06 9.05
CA ASP A 487 -17.18 32.22 7.95
C ASP A 487 -15.97 31.28 8.12
N THR A 488 -16.22 29.97 8.03
CA THR A 488 -15.14 29.00 7.92
C THR A 488 -14.60 29.00 6.49
N PRO A 489 -13.27 29.22 6.28
CA PRO A 489 -12.71 29.24 4.94
C PRO A 489 -12.73 27.83 4.36
N SER A 490 -13.73 27.57 3.51
CA SER A 490 -13.85 26.34 2.75
C SER A 490 -12.68 26.22 1.77
N GLN A 491 -12.16 25.00 1.64
CA GLN A 491 -11.09 24.64 0.72
C GLN A 491 -11.65 23.70 -0.34
N ILE A 492 -11.06 23.70 -1.52
CA ILE A 492 -11.48 22.85 -2.64
C ILE A 492 -10.41 21.77 -2.81
N ARG A 493 -10.78 20.51 -2.58
CA ARG A 493 -9.96 19.35 -2.94
C ARG A 493 -10.28 18.96 -4.37
N VAL A 494 -9.28 19.01 -5.24
CA VAL A 494 -9.40 18.62 -6.65
C VAL A 494 -8.56 17.37 -6.87
N THR A 495 -9.23 16.27 -7.20
CA THR A 495 -8.60 14.98 -7.51
C THR A 495 -8.77 14.68 -8.99
N THR A 496 -7.66 14.56 -9.72
CA THR A 496 -7.67 14.14 -11.12
C THR A 496 -7.24 12.68 -11.21
N LYS A 497 -7.96 11.84 -11.94
CA LYS A 497 -7.54 10.47 -12.29
C LYS A 497 -7.22 10.41 -13.77
N LEU A 498 -5.98 10.12 -14.12
CA LEU A 498 -5.51 9.90 -15.47
C LEU A 498 -5.37 8.40 -15.67
N VAL A 499 -6.06 7.86 -16.68
CA VAL A 499 -6.03 6.43 -17.04
C VAL A 499 -5.54 6.31 -18.47
N GLU A 500 -4.36 5.72 -18.66
CA GLU A 500 -3.81 5.39 -19.96
C GLU A 500 -3.92 3.89 -20.23
N VAL A 501 -4.54 3.53 -21.35
CA VAL A 501 -4.70 2.15 -21.84
C VAL A 501 -4.00 2.04 -23.18
N SER A 502 -2.87 1.34 -23.21
CA SER A 502 -2.06 1.11 -24.40
C SER A 502 -2.07 -0.38 -24.78
N GLN A 503 -2.41 -0.67 -26.03
CA GLN A 503 -2.41 -2.01 -26.59
C GLN A 503 -1.57 -2.06 -27.87
N GLU A 504 -0.63 -2.99 -27.93
CA GLU A 504 0.19 -3.29 -29.10
C GLU A 504 -0.06 -4.75 -29.53
N ASN A 505 -0.55 -4.92 -30.77
CA ASN A 505 -0.77 -6.22 -31.39
C ASN A 505 0.14 -6.36 -32.61
N GLY A 506 1.21 -7.14 -32.47
CA GLY A 506 2.16 -7.47 -33.53
C GLY A 506 1.90 -8.87 -34.10
N GLU A 507 1.54 -8.97 -35.37
CA GLU A 507 1.29 -10.23 -36.08
C GLU A 507 2.15 -10.33 -37.34
N GLU A 508 2.91 -11.42 -37.48
CA GLU A 508 3.72 -11.70 -38.66
C GLU A 508 3.62 -13.17 -39.06
N LEU A 509 3.54 -13.42 -40.37
CA LEU A 509 3.76 -14.75 -40.95
C LEU A 509 4.53 -14.62 -42.27
N GLY A 510 5.72 -15.22 -42.31
CA GLY A 510 6.67 -15.22 -43.43
C GLY A 510 7.30 -16.59 -43.69
N PHE A 511 7.99 -16.71 -44.82
CA PHE A 511 8.51 -17.98 -45.31
C PHE A 511 9.93 -17.87 -45.88
N ASP A 512 10.80 -18.71 -45.35
CA ASP A 512 12.21 -18.80 -45.68
C ASP A 512 12.48 -20.03 -46.52
N TRP A 513 13.00 -19.83 -47.73
CA TRP A 513 13.48 -20.93 -48.56
C TRP A 513 15.00 -20.94 -48.58
N ILE A 514 15.59 -22.08 -48.21
CA ILE A 514 17.02 -22.36 -48.29
C ILE A 514 17.18 -23.48 -49.33
N ALA A 515 18.04 -23.27 -50.32
CA ALA A 515 18.29 -24.26 -51.37
C ALA A 515 19.80 -24.48 -51.51
N THR A 516 20.32 -25.62 -51.06
CA THR A 516 21.75 -25.91 -51.23
C THR A 516 22.06 -26.17 -52.72
N PRO A 517 23.30 -25.94 -53.19
CA PRO A 517 23.63 -26.13 -54.60
C PRO A 517 23.39 -27.56 -55.10
N PHE A 518 22.41 -27.73 -55.97
CA PHE A 518 22.14 -28.93 -56.75
C PHE A 518 23.13 -29.04 -57.90
N GLY A 519 23.83 -30.17 -57.99
CA GLY A 519 24.83 -30.41 -59.03
C GLY A 519 24.99 -31.86 -59.43
N VAL A 520 25.63 -32.08 -60.58
CA VAL A 520 26.13 -33.40 -61.02
C VAL A 520 27.62 -33.26 -61.29
N GLY A 521 28.44 -33.98 -60.52
CA GLY A 521 29.89 -33.75 -60.49
C GLY A 521 30.22 -32.37 -59.91
N SER A 522 31.12 -31.64 -60.56
CA SER A 522 31.55 -30.28 -60.15
C SER A 522 30.64 -29.15 -60.65
N ASN A 523 29.57 -29.45 -61.38
CA ASN A 523 28.70 -28.46 -62.02
C ASN A 523 27.38 -28.31 -61.25
N TYR A 524 27.16 -27.13 -60.66
CA TYR A 524 25.92 -26.76 -59.98
C TYR A 524 24.97 -26.04 -60.95
N PHE A 525 23.68 -26.37 -60.91
CA PHE A 525 22.65 -25.83 -61.83
C PHE A 525 21.42 -25.22 -61.13
N LEU A 526 21.28 -25.40 -59.82
CA LEU A 526 20.28 -24.71 -59.01
C LEU A 526 20.86 -24.51 -57.61
N GLY A 527 20.73 -23.33 -57.02
CA GLY A 527 21.27 -23.03 -55.69
C GLY A 527 20.73 -21.69 -55.19
N GLY A 528 20.70 -21.52 -53.87
CA GLY A 528 20.17 -20.32 -53.23
C GLY A 528 21.07 -19.09 -53.33
N GLY A 529 20.52 -17.94 -52.95
CA GLY A 529 21.18 -16.64 -53.06
C GLY A 529 22.09 -16.28 -51.89
N THR A 530 22.78 -15.15 -52.04
CA THR A 530 23.40 -14.42 -50.94
C THR A 530 22.35 -13.55 -50.23
N VAL A 531 22.73 -12.95 -49.09
CA VAL A 531 21.82 -12.13 -48.27
C VAL A 531 21.36 -10.84 -49.00
N GLY A 532 22.15 -10.33 -49.96
CA GLY A 532 21.80 -9.16 -50.74
C GLY A 532 21.62 -7.91 -49.88
N SER A 533 20.52 -7.17 -50.09
CA SER A 533 20.08 -6.04 -49.26
C SER A 533 19.17 -6.45 -48.08
N GLY A 534 18.97 -7.76 -47.89
CA GLY A 534 18.17 -8.32 -46.81
C GLY A 534 18.90 -8.35 -45.45
N THR A 535 18.20 -8.81 -44.42
CA THR A 535 18.79 -9.05 -43.10
C THR A 535 19.47 -10.41 -43.09
N ALA A 536 20.75 -10.47 -42.68
CA ALA A 536 21.47 -11.73 -42.49
C ALA A 536 20.82 -12.53 -41.35
N ARG A 537 20.71 -13.85 -41.53
CA ARG A 537 20.10 -14.77 -40.56
C ARG A 537 21.17 -15.69 -40.03
N ASN A 538 21.17 -15.97 -38.72
CA ASN A 538 22.14 -16.84 -38.04
C ASN A 538 21.43 -18.04 -37.41
N ASN A 539 22.18 -18.99 -36.84
CA ASN A 539 21.61 -20.20 -36.24
C ASN A 539 20.62 -19.92 -35.08
N THR A 540 20.71 -18.77 -34.40
CA THR A 540 19.79 -18.40 -33.30
C THR A 540 18.44 -17.83 -33.76
N ASP A 541 18.30 -17.43 -35.04
CA ASP A 541 17.03 -16.99 -35.63
C ASP A 541 16.06 -18.16 -35.93
N PHE A 542 16.49 -19.39 -35.65
CA PHE A 542 15.75 -20.63 -35.84
C PHE A 542 15.54 -21.30 -34.48
N ILE A 543 14.46 -22.08 -34.32
CA ILE A 543 14.27 -22.89 -33.10
C ILE A 543 15.54 -23.73 -32.90
N GLY A 544 16.18 -23.53 -31.75
CA GLY A 544 17.46 -24.14 -31.43
C GLY A 544 17.44 -25.63 -31.69
N THR A 545 18.53 -26.13 -32.25
CA THR A 545 18.72 -27.54 -32.65
C THR A 545 18.05 -28.50 -31.69
N VAL A 546 17.06 -29.26 -32.19
CA VAL A 546 16.57 -30.46 -31.51
C VAL A 546 17.80 -31.30 -31.19
N ASP A 547 17.98 -31.70 -29.92
CA ASP A 547 19.26 -32.19 -29.40
C ASP A 547 19.92 -33.21 -30.37
N ARG A 548 21.16 -32.90 -30.77
CA ARG A 548 22.00 -33.65 -31.73
C ARG A 548 21.60 -33.71 -33.21
N VAL A 549 20.61 -32.96 -33.71
CA VAL A 549 20.35 -32.88 -35.16
C VAL A 549 20.96 -31.61 -35.77
N THR A 550 22.10 -31.74 -36.44
CA THR A 550 22.63 -30.70 -37.34
C THR A 550 21.73 -30.58 -38.56
N ILE A 551 21.02 -29.45 -38.68
CA ILE A 551 20.17 -29.13 -39.84
C ILE A 551 21.10 -28.70 -41.00
N PRO A 552 21.25 -29.47 -42.09
CA PRO A 552 22.24 -29.13 -43.10
C PRO A 552 21.84 -27.84 -43.83
N GLY A 553 22.80 -26.94 -44.03
CA GLY A 553 22.54 -25.59 -44.56
C GLY A 553 22.41 -24.51 -43.47
N ILE A 554 22.18 -24.89 -42.21
CA ILE A 554 22.31 -24.00 -41.05
C ILE A 554 23.64 -24.33 -40.35
N PRO A 555 24.53 -23.35 -40.10
CA PRO A 555 25.82 -23.61 -39.47
C PRO A 555 25.64 -24.00 -38.00
N ALA A 556 26.50 -24.91 -37.52
CA ALA A 556 26.45 -25.37 -36.14
C ALA A 556 26.92 -24.30 -35.12
N SER A 557 27.63 -23.26 -35.57
CA SER A 557 28.09 -22.17 -34.71
C SER A 557 27.01 -21.07 -34.58
N PRO A 558 26.73 -20.55 -33.37
CA PRO A 558 25.66 -19.56 -33.18
C PRO A 558 25.84 -18.24 -33.94
N GLN A 559 27.08 -17.83 -34.20
CA GLN A 559 27.41 -16.53 -34.81
C GLN A 559 27.59 -16.56 -36.34
N GLU A 560 27.46 -17.72 -37.00
CA GLU A 560 27.67 -17.86 -38.43
C GLU A 560 26.36 -17.68 -39.21
N ASN A 561 26.43 -16.97 -40.34
CA ASN A 561 25.26 -16.64 -41.15
C ASN A 561 24.83 -17.84 -42.01
N VAL A 562 23.53 -18.10 -42.05
CA VAL A 562 22.90 -19.03 -42.98
C VAL A 562 23.06 -18.52 -44.41
N SER A 563 23.56 -19.39 -45.28
CA SER A 563 23.83 -19.12 -46.69
C SER A 563 22.82 -19.83 -47.60
N ASN A 564 22.78 -19.47 -48.87
CA ASN A 564 21.89 -20.05 -49.88
C ASN A 564 20.39 -19.85 -49.57
N ILE A 565 20.05 -18.70 -49.00
CA ILE A 565 18.67 -18.28 -48.77
C ILE A 565 18.13 -17.67 -50.07
N VAL A 566 17.00 -18.17 -50.58
CA VAL A 566 16.32 -17.69 -51.79
C VAL A 566 15.44 -16.47 -51.49
N THR A 567 14.86 -16.39 -50.28
CA THR A 567 13.98 -15.31 -49.83
C THR A 567 14.65 -14.33 -48.84
N SER A 568 15.97 -14.13 -48.96
CA SER A 568 16.78 -13.30 -48.04
C SER A 568 16.32 -11.84 -47.98
N SER A 569 15.84 -11.30 -49.09
CA SER A 569 15.40 -9.90 -49.22
C SER A 569 13.99 -9.60 -48.67
N LEU A 570 13.21 -10.61 -48.23
CA LEU A 570 11.92 -10.35 -47.58
C LEU A 570 12.17 -9.86 -46.14
N ARG A 571 11.64 -8.68 -45.79
CA ARG A 571 11.75 -8.15 -44.42
C ARG A 571 10.91 -9.01 -43.46
N SER A 572 11.42 -9.16 -42.24
CA SER A 572 10.81 -9.97 -41.18
C SER A 572 11.29 -9.46 -39.81
N GLY A 573 10.48 -9.64 -38.77
CA GLY A 573 10.70 -9.13 -37.43
C GLY A 573 10.84 -7.61 -37.37
N SER A 574 11.75 -7.16 -36.53
CA SER A 574 12.07 -5.74 -36.33
C SER A 574 12.45 -5.00 -37.63
N ALA A 575 12.99 -5.70 -38.64
CA ALA A 575 13.34 -5.09 -39.94
C ALA A 575 12.11 -4.79 -40.82
N ALA A 576 10.95 -5.42 -40.56
CA ALA A 576 9.70 -5.12 -41.24
C ALA A 576 8.97 -3.93 -40.58
N VAL A 577 8.89 -3.93 -39.24
CA VAL A 577 8.12 -2.92 -38.49
C VAL A 577 8.96 -1.66 -38.20
N ASN A 578 10.20 -1.78 -37.71
CA ASN A 578 10.91 -0.63 -37.14
C ASN A 578 11.63 0.27 -38.16
N ARG A 579 11.57 0.00 -39.48
CA ARG A 579 12.31 0.84 -40.47
C ARG A 579 11.59 2.11 -40.91
N ASN A 580 10.29 2.23 -40.61
CA ASN A 580 9.44 3.29 -41.18
C ASN A 580 8.76 4.20 -40.13
N SER A 581 8.89 3.95 -38.83
CA SER A 581 8.37 4.86 -37.80
C SER A 581 9.38 5.95 -37.44
N ILE A 582 8.89 7.15 -37.17
CA ILE A 582 9.69 8.27 -36.69
C ILE A 582 10.37 7.89 -35.35
N ASP A 583 9.62 7.20 -34.49
CA ASP A 583 10.06 6.72 -33.16
C ASP A 583 11.27 5.75 -33.24
N ALA A 584 11.44 5.00 -34.33
CA ALA A 584 12.60 4.14 -34.52
C ALA A 584 13.85 4.87 -35.05
N ILE A 585 13.67 6.08 -35.60
CA ILE A 585 14.77 7.00 -35.91
C ILE A 585 15.19 7.74 -34.63
N LEU A 586 14.22 8.08 -33.77
CA LEU A 586 14.43 8.64 -32.43
C LEU A 586 15.21 7.70 -31.50
N ASN A 587 14.83 6.42 -31.45
CA ASN A 587 15.38 5.45 -30.50
C ASN A 587 16.68 4.76 -30.96
N ASN A 588 17.31 5.20 -32.05
CA ASN A 588 18.53 4.57 -32.56
C ASN A 588 19.65 5.58 -32.91
N PRO A 589 20.53 5.92 -31.95
CA PRO A 589 21.62 6.88 -32.14
C PRO A 589 22.77 6.40 -33.05
N THR A 590 22.72 5.14 -33.51
CA THR A 590 23.62 4.66 -34.58
C THR A 590 22.79 4.15 -35.75
N ARG A 591 22.84 4.86 -36.89
CA ARG A 591 22.08 4.52 -38.13
C ARG A 591 22.51 3.18 -38.79
N THR A 592 23.27 2.35 -38.07
CA THR A 592 24.00 1.17 -38.55
C THR A 592 23.87 -0.07 -37.66
N ALA A 593 23.32 0.01 -36.43
CA ALA A 593 23.37 -1.13 -35.49
C ALA A 593 22.10 -1.35 -34.63
N ALA A 594 20.91 -1.27 -35.23
CA ALA A 594 19.79 -2.04 -34.68
C ALA A 594 20.09 -3.53 -34.90
N ALA A 595 20.09 -4.33 -33.83
CA ALA A 595 20.09 -5.78 -33.95
C ALA A 595 18.77 -6.19 -34.61
N ASN A 596 18.80 -6.41 -35.93
CA ASN A 596 17.63 -6.74 -36.74
C ASN A 596 17.17 -8.16 -36.42
N SER A 597 16.56 -8.36 -35.25
CA SER A 597 15.93 -9.63 -34.88
C SER A 597 14.81 -9.90 -35.87
N VAL A 598 14.98 -11.02 -36.57
CA VAL A 598 14.00 -11.62 -37.46
C VAL A 598 12.98 -12.35 -36.59
N ALA A 599 11.74 -12.59 -37.05
CA ALA A 599 10.75 -13.36 -36.27
C ALA A 599 11.32 -14.75 -35.84
N PRO A 600 10.78 -15.45 -34.84
CA PRO A 600 11.18 -16.84 -34.64
C PRO A 600 10.69 -17.72 -35.80
N GLY A 601 11.54 -18.62 -36.29
CA GLY A 601 11.07 -19.77 -37.05
C GLY A 601 10.14 -20.61 -36.16
N ILE A 602 8.97 -21.04 -36.66
CA ILE A 602 8.00 -21.83 -35.89
C ILE A 602 7.84 -23.26 -36.43
N LEU A 603 8.18 -23.49 -37.69
CA LEU A 603 8.17 -24.81 -38.33
C LEU A 603 9.25 -24.86 -39.41
N SER A 604 9.97 -25.97 -39.51
CA SER A 604 10.89 -26.24 -40.61
C SER A 604 10.53 -27.54 -41.31
N MET A 605 10.68 -27.57 -42.62
CA MET A 605 10.43 -28.73 -43.47
C MET A 605 11.59 -28.89 -44.45
N THR A 606 12.29 -30.02 -44.40
CA THR A 606 13.50 -30.28 -45.17
C THR A 606 13.28 -31.44 -46.15
N GLY A 607 13.42 -31.16 -47.44
CA GLY A 607 13.49 -32.15 -48.51
C GLY A 607 14.94 -32.48 -48.85
N LEU A 608 15.36 -33.71 -48.56
CA LEU A 608 16.67 -34.25 -48.92
C LEU A 608 16.59 -34.96 -50.27
N PHE A 609 17.46 -34.59 -51.21
CA PHE A 609 17.56 -35.21 -52.53
C PHE A 609 18.98 -35.75 -52.75
N SER A 610 19.15 -36.64 -53.73
CA SER A 610 20.45 -37.31 -54.00
C SER A 610 21.59 -36.38 -54.40
N SER A 611 21.29 -35.13 -54.77
CA SER A 611 22.25 -34.15 -55.28
C SER A 611 22.10 -32.75 -54.66
N GLY A 612 21.29 -32.58 -53.62
CA GLY A 612 21.03 -31.28 -52.97
C GLY A 612 19.88 -31.33 -51.96
N GLN A 613 19.59 -30.20 -51.32
CA GLN A 613 18.53 -30.07 -50.31
C GLN A 613 17.73 -28.78 -50.54
N VAL A 614 16.41 -28.87 -50.41
CA VAL A 614 15.54 -27.69 -50.25
C VAL A 614 14.94 -27.73 -48.85
N GLN A 615 14.98 -26.60 -48.15
CA GLN A 615 14.36 -26.43 -46.86
C GLN A 615 13.43 -25.20 -46.89
N MET A 616 12.24 -25.38 -46.33
CA MET A 616 11.28 -24.30 -46.06
C MET A 616 11.21 -24.09 -44.55
N ILE A 617 11.22 -22.84 -44.11
CA ILE A 617 11.04 -22.47 -42.71
C ILE A 617 9.91 -21.45 -42.63
N MET A 618 8.81 -21.84 -41.99
CA MET A 618 7.71 -20.95 -41.65
C MET A 618 8.12 -20.14 -40.41
N ARG A 619 7.92 -18.83 -40.47
CA ARG A 619 8.29 -17.87 -39.43
C ARG A 619 7.04 -17.15 -38.97
N GLY A 620 6.85 -17.03 -37.67
CA GLY A 620 5.62 -16.48 -37.13
C GLY A 620 5.86 -15.70 -35.85
N LEU A 621 5.24 -14.53 -35.75
CA LEU A 621 5.13 -13.75 -34.53
C LEU A 621 3.65 -13.45 -34.30
N ALA A 622 3.16 -13.68 -33.09
CA ALA A 622 1.81 -13.30 -32.69
C ALA A 622 1.90 -12.81 -31.25
N GLN A 623 2.12 -11.51 -31.08
CA GLN A 623 2.34 -10.86 -29.81
C GLN A 623 1.20 -9.88 -29.54
N LYS A 624 0.62 -9.98 -28.35
CA LYS A 624 -0.33 -8.99 -27.82
C LYS A 624 0.21 -8.51 -26.50
N LYS A 625 0.36 -7.19 -26.38
CA LYS A 625 0.90 -6.50 -25.21
C LYS A 625 -0.12 -5.44 -24.81
N GLY A 626 -0.53 -5.46 -23.55
CA GLY A 626 -1.35 -4.41 -22.94
C GLY A 626 -0.57 -3.76 -21.81
N ALA A 627 -0.77 -2.47 -21.61
CA ALA A 627 -0.29 -1.71 -20.47
C ALA A 627 -1.35 -0.69 -20.06
N ASP A 628 -1.88 -0.86 -18.85
CA ASP A 628 -2.85 0.05 -18.24
C ASP A 628 -2.12 0.79 -17.11
N ILE A 629 -2.10 2.12 -17.17
CA ILE A 629 -1.44 3.00 -16.19
C ILE A 629 -2.51 3.92 -15.60
N MET A 630 -2.54 4.03 -14.27
CA MET A 630 -3.40 4.98 -13.57
C MET A 630 -2.55 5.87 -12.67
N THR A 631 -2.77 7.19 -12.76
CA THR A 631 -2.16 8.18 -11.85
C THR A 631 -3.27 9.08 -11.31
N ALA A 632 -3.26 9.33 -10.00
CA ALA A 632 -4.32 10.07 -9.31
C ALA A 632 -3.78 11.25 -8.46
N PRO A 633 -3.21 12.30 -9.07
CA PRO A 633 -2.83 13.50 -8.33
C PRO A 633 -4.04 14.18 -7.70
N SER A 634 -3.88 14.64 -6.46
CA SER A 634 -4.89 15.40 -5.71
C SER A 634 -4.22 16.62 -5.09
N VAL A 635 -4.87 17.77 -5.19
CA VAL A 635 -4.42 19.05 -4.64
C VAL A 635 -5.55 19.69 -3.85
N VAL A 636 -5.22 20.48 -2.83
CA VAL A 636 -6.18 21.29 -2.07
C VAL A 636 -5.82 22.74 -2.29
N ALA A 637 -6.80 23.56 -2.67
CA ALA A 637 -6.67 24.98 -2.95
C ALA A 637 -7.69 25.79 -2.13
N LEU A 638 -7.37 27.05 -1.85
CA LEU A 638 -8.39 28.02 -1.43
C LEU A 638 -9.14 28.54 -2.67
N PRO A 639 -10.41 28.95 -2.55
CA PRO A 639 -11.18 29.53 -3.65
C PRO A 639 -10.45 30.72 -4.29
N GLY A 640 -10.35 30.72 -5.61
CA GLY A 640 -9.65 31.75 -6.38
C GLY A 640 -8.12 31.72 -6.33
N GLN A 641 -7.51 30.71 -5.69
CA GLN A 641 -6.05 30.55 -5.66
C GLN A 641 -5.58 29.44 -6.59
N ASN A 642 -4.48 29.69 -7.31
CA ASN A 642 -3.80 28.66 -8.10
C ASN A 642 -3.03 27.73 -7.17
N ALA A 643 -3.26 26.43 -7.30
CA ALA A 643 -2.49 25.38 -6.65
C ALA A 643 -1.88 24.44 -7.69
N THR A 644 -0.62 24.08 -7.47
CA THR A 644 0.13 23.16 -8.32
C THR A 644 0.56 21.93 -7.51
N ILE A 645 0.49 20.76 -8.15
CA ILE A 645 1.12 19.53 -7.65
C ILE A 645 2.02 18.96 -8.75
N GLU A 646 3.28 18.73 -8.41
CA GLU A 646 4.30 18.20 -9.32
C GLU A 646 4.84 16.87 -8.79
N ILE A 647 4.57 15.80 -9.51
CA ILE A 647 5.12 14.46 -9.27
C ILE A 647 6.14 14.21 -10.38
N ILE A 648 7.30 14.83 -10.22
CA ILE A 648 8.32 14.98 -11.27
C ILE A 648 9.69 14.46 -10.84
N ARG A 649 10.50 14.11 -11.83
CA ARG A 649 11.96 13.98 -11.75
C ARG A 649 12.60 15.00 -12.68
N GLU A 650 13.64 15.68 -12.20
CA GLU A 650 14.44 16.59 -13.03
C GLU A 650 15.33 15.77 -13.97
N PHE A 651 15.20 16.00 -15.28
CA PHE A 651 16.05 15.38 -16.30
C PHE A 651 17.08 16.41 -16.78
N ILE A 652 18.33 16.26 -16.35
CA ILE A 652 19.42 17.16 -16.75
C ILE A 652 19.99 16.69 -18.09
N TYR A 653 20.12 17.60 -19.06
CA TYR A 653 20.63 17.29 -20.40
C TYR A 653 21.53 18.41 -20.95
N PRO A 654 22.52 18.08 -21.79
CA PRO A 654 23.39 19.08 -22.39
C PRO A 654 22.69 19.84 -23.52
N THR A 655 22.89 21.15 -23.57
CA THR A 655 22.35 22.05 -24.61
C THR A 655 23.43 22.56 -25.56
N GLU A 656 24.66 22.69 -25.07
CA GLU A 656 25.83 23.11 -25.85
C GLU A 656 26.93 22.06 -25.78
N TYR A 657 27.67 21.93 -26.88
CA TYR A 657 28.79 21.02 -27.02
C TYR A 657 29.98 21.78 -27.62
N GLU A 658 31.15 21.61 -27.03
CA GLU A 658 32.41 22.06 -27.61
C GLU A 658 32.74 21.26 -28.87
N PRO A 659 33.21 21.91 -29.95
CA PRO A 659 33.58 21.21 -31.17
C PRO A 659 34.79 20.29 -30.94
N PRO A 660 34.88 19.13 -31.62
CA PRO A 660 35.99 18.20 -31.46
C PRO A 660 37.31 18.83 -31.91
N GLU A 661 38.34 18.77 -31.06
CA GLU A 661 39.65 19.36 -31.35
C GLU A 661 40.61 18.40 -32.05
N LEU A 662 41.35 18.92 -33.02
CA LEU A 662 42.49 18.23 -33.64
C LEU A 662 43.79 18.73 -32.96
N PRO A 663 44.66 17.83 -32.44
CA PRO A 663 45.90 18.26 -31.80
C PRO A 663 46.83 18.99 -32.78
N ASN A 664 47.07 20.28 -32.51
CA ASN A 664 47.75 21.22 -33.42
C ASN A 664 49.26 20.98 -33.64
N GLN A 665 49.86 19.95 -33.05
CA GLN A 665 51.27 19.59 -33.30
C GLN A 665 51.47 18.07 -33.35
N VAL A 666 51.81 17.57 -34.53
CA VAL A 666 52.54 16.31 -34.68
C VAL A 666 53.97 16.63 -35.07
N GLY A 667 54.93 16.25 -34.21
CA GLY A 667 56.34 16.51 -34.42
C GLY A 667 56.84 15.83 -35.70
N GLY A 668 57.41 16.61 -36.61
CA GLY A 668 57.97 16.10 -37.86
C GLY A 668 59.09 15.08 -37.60
N GLY A 669 58.87 13.82 -37.99
CA GLY A 669 59.76 12.71 -37.71
C GLY A 669 59.71 11.62 -38.78
N ILE A 670 59.83 12.00 -40.06
CA ILE A 670 59.94 11.03 -41.17
C ILE A 670 61.33 10.39 -41.13
N GLY A 671 61.47 9.35 -40.31
CA GLY A 671 62.64 8.48 -40.25
C GLY A 671 62.50 7.30 -41.20
N ASN A 672 63.25 7.30 -42.31
CA ASN A 672 63.37 6.13 -43.18
C ASN A 672 63.92 4.93 -42.40
N GLN A 673 63.16 3.83 -42.34
CA GLN A 673 63.73 2.51 -42.06
C GLN A 673 63.14 1.45 -42.97
N GLN A 674 63.94 1.05 -43.96
CA GLN A 674 63.67 -0.06 -44.87
C GLN A 674 64.21 -1.36 -44.27
N GLY A 675 63.35 -2.37 -44.11
CA GLY A 675 63.77 -3.77 -43.93
C GLY A 675 63.26 -4.44 -42.66
N GLY A 676 62.31 -5.37 -42.80
CA GLY A 676 61.86 -6.26 -41.73
C GLY A 676 60.49 -6.87 -42.03
N VAL A 677 60.40 -8.20 -42.11
CA VAL A 677 59.15 -8.93 -42.36
C VAL A 677 58.23 -8.85 -41.14
N GLY A 678 56.98 -8.40 -41.31
CA GLY A 678 56.00 -8.33 -40.23
C GLY A 678 54.82 -7.40 -40.54
N GLY A 679 53.96 -7.80 -41.47
CA GLY A 679 52.81 -6.99 -41.91
C GLY A 679 51.76 -6.82 -40.82
N GLY A 680 51.75 -5.65 -40.18
CA GLY A 680 50.73 -5.21 -39.23
C GLY A 680 50.57 -3.70 -39.32
N GLY A 681 49.87 -3.22 -40.35
CA GLY A 681 49.71 -1.81 -40.68
C GLY A 681 48.83 -1.05 -39.67
N GLY A 682 49.39 -0.76 -38.49
CA GLY A 682 48.82 0.21 -37.57
C GLY A 682 48.96 1.62 -38.13
N GLY A 683 47.96 2.07 -38.89
CA GLY A 683 47.83 3.49 -39.21
C GLY A 683 47.77 4.29 -37.92
N ALA A 684 48.64 5.29 -37.76
CA ALA A 684 48.69 6.11 -36.56
C ALA A 684 47.41 6.95 -36.45
N GLY A 685 46.43 6.43 -35.72
CA GLY A 685 45.21 7.16 -35.38
C GLY A 685 45.58 8.34 -34.50
N PHE A 686 45.47 9.55 -35.05
CA PHE A 686 45.57 10.78 -34.27
C PHE A 686 44.45 10.76 -33.22
N PRO A 687 44.74 10.88 -31.91
CA PRO A 687 43.69 10.95 -30.91
C PRO A 687 42.95 12.28 -31.08
N VAL A 688 41.73 12.21 -31.61
CA VAL A 688 40.81 13.35 -31.68
C VAL A 688 39.91 13.31 -30.45
N THR A 689 39.74 14.43 -29.77
CA THR A 689 38.75 14.50 -28.69
C THR A 689 37.35 14.54 -29.30
N PRO A 690 36.39 13.71 -28.85
CA PRO A 690 34.99 13.87 -29.23
C PRO A 690 34.43 15.19 -28.69
N ALA A 691 33.31 15.65 -29.23
CA ALA A 691 32.58 16.79 -28.69
C ALA A 691 32.21 16.56 -27.21
N THR A 692 32.54 17.53 -26.35
CA THR A 692 32.26 17.51 -24.91
C THR A 692 31.11 18.46 -24.56
N PRO A 693 30.14 18.07 -23.72
CA PRO A 693 29.06 18.96 -23.31
C PRO A 693 29.58 20.08 -22.41
N SER A 694 29.21 21.33 -22.72
CA SER A 694 29.67 22.54 -22.02
C SER A 694 28.59 23.23 -21.18
N ALA A 695 27.34 23.20 -21.64
CA ALA A 695 26.19 23.76 -20.94
C ALA A 695 25.10 22.70 -20.74
N PHE A 696 24.38 22.79 -19.62
CA PHE A 696 23.30 21.87 -19.24
C PHE A 696 22.03 22.64 -18.89
N ASP A 697 20.88 22.09 -19.27
CA ASP A 697 19.54 22.56 -18.92
C ASP A 697 18.77 21.43 -18.22
N THR A 698 17.68 21.75 -17.54
CA THR A 698 16.86 20.77 -16.80
C THR A 698 15.43 20.74 -17.32
N LYS A 699 14.91 19.53 -17.55
CA LYS A 699 13.53 19.29 -17.97
C LYS A 699 12.78 18.44 -16.96
N ASN A 700 11.71 18.98 -16.39
CA ASN A 700 10.85 18.24 -15.48
C ASN A 700 10.08 17.17 -16.27
N THR A 701 10.24 15.91 -15.86
CA THR A 701 9.52 14.75 -16.44
C THR A 701 8.68 14.07 -15.37
N GLY A 702 7.45 13.69 -15.67
CA GLY A 702 6.46 13.22 -14.69
C GLY A 702 5.10 13.85 -14.91
N VAL A 703 4.30 13.98 -13.84
CA VAL A 703 2.94 14.55 -13.89
C VAL A 703 2.90 15.86 -13.12
N THR A 704 2.59 16.95 -13.82
CA THR A 704 2.27 18.26 -13.24
C THR A 704 0.78 18.52 -13.42
N LEU A 705 0.10 18.93 -12.36
CA LEU A 705 -1.30 19.37 -12.38
C LEU A 705 -1.37 20.78 -11.79
N GLU A 706 -1.72 21.74 -12.62
CA GLU A 706 -2.07 23.11 -12.21
C GLU A 706 -3.59 23.23 -12.13
N VAL A 707 -4.11 23.84 -11.06
CA VAL A 707 -5.53 24.00 -10.78
C VAL A 707 -5.82 25.40 -10.23
N GLU A 708 -6.87 26.03 -10.75
CA GLU A 708 -7.54 27.19 -10.18
C GLU A 708 -9.02 26.80 -10.00
N ALA A 709 -9.56 26.96 -8.80
CA ALA A 709 -10.94 26.57 -8.50
C ALA A 709 -11.66 27.67 -7.72
N GLN A 710 -12.94 27.93 -8.05
CA GLN A 710 -13.79 28.93 -7.42
C GLN A 710 -15.13 28.30 -7.02
N ILE A 711 -15.71 28.75 -5.91
CA ILE A 711 -17.00 28.25 -5.41
C ILE A 711 -18.10 29.26 -5.74
N ASP A 712 -19.26 28.79 -6.17
CA ASP A 712 -20.48 29.59 -6.30
C ASP A 712 -21.05 30.03 -4.93
N ALA A 713 -21.85 31.08 -4.90
CA ALA A 713 -22.48 31.63 -3.69
C ALA A 713 -23.42 30.66 -2.94
N ASN A 714 -23.72 29.49 -3.50
CA ASN A 714 -24.57 28.45 -2.92
C ASN A 714 -23.79 27.20 -2.44
N ASP A 715 -22.46 27.27 -2.31
CA ASP A 715 -21.56 26.19 -1.83
C ASP A 715 -21.81 24.81 -2.46
N SER A 716 -22.32 24.76 -3.69
CA SER A 716 -22.77 23.52 -4.34
C SER A 716 -22.20 23.33 -5.74
N ILE A 717 -21.69 24.41 -6.34
CA ILE A 717 -21.08 24.43 -7.68
C ILE A 717 -19.64 24.94 -7.54
N ILE A 718 -18.73 24.23 -8.21
CA ILE A 718 -17.30 24.53 -8.28
C ILE A 718 -16.98 24.83 -9.74
N GLU A 719 -16.53 26.05 -10.03
CA GLU A 719 -15.90 26.38 -11.31
C GLU A 719 -14.42 25.98 -11.23
N LEU A 720 -13.97 25.16 -12.18
CA LEU A 720 -12.65 24.56 -12.16
C LEU A 720 -11.93 24.81 -13.48
N ARG A 721 -10.75 25.45 -13.40
CA ARG A 721 -9.79 25.56 -14.50
C ARG A 721 -8.60 24.69 -14.13
N PHE A 722 -8.22 23.76 -15.00
CA PHE A 722 -7.09 22.88 -14.72
C PHE A 722 -6.30 22.51 -15.97
N THR A 723 -4.99 22.29 -15.76
CA THR A 723 -4.02 22.00 -16.81
C THR A 723 -3.15 20.79 -16.42
N PRO A 724 -3.64 19.54 -16.58
CA PRO A 724 -2.83 18.36 -16.40
C PRO A 724 -1.81 18.24 -17.54
N THR A 725 -0.56 17.99 -17.18
CA THR A 725 0.54 17.78 -18.12
C THR A 725 1.35 16.56 -17.70
N ILE A 726 1.47 15.58 -18.60
CA ILE A 726 2.33 14.41 -18.47
C ILE A 726 3.52 14.62 -19.40
N VAL A 727 4.74 14.49 -18.87
CA VAL A 727 5.99 14.56 -19.63
C VAL A 727 6.79 13.28 -19.46
N GLU A 728 6.93 12.51 -20.52
CA GLU A 728 7.70 11.25 -20.54
C GLU A 728 9.01 11.44 -21.32
N PHE A 729 10.06 10.71 -20.95
CA PHE A 729 11.32 10.68 -21.70
C PHE A 729 11.30 9.48 -22.66
N GLU A 730 11.47 9.74 -23.96
CA GLU A 730 11.38 8.70 -25.00
C GLU A 730 12.75 8.10 -25.33
N GLY A 731 13.78 8.93 -25.46
CA GLY A 731 15.13 8.48 -25.84
C GLY A 731 16.08 9.63 -26.20
N PHE A 732 17.20 9.29 -26.84
CA PHE A 732 18.20 10.26 -27.32
C PHE A 732 18.42 10.17 -28.83
N ILE A 733 18.34 11.30 -29.53
CA ILE A 733 18.81 11.44 -30.92
C ILE A 733 20.29 11.82 -30.90
N ASN A 734 21.12 11.08 -31.62
CA ASN A 734 22.50 11.48 -31.89
C ASN A 734 22.59 12.36 -33.15
N TYR A 735 23.00 13.62 -32.97
CA TYR A 735 23.25 14.60 -34.03
C TYR A 735 24.72 14.66 -34.48
N GLY A 736 25.61 13.93 -33.79
CA GLY A 736 27.04 13.91 -34.09
C GLY A 736 27.38 13.02 -35.28
N SER A 737 28.34 13.48 -36.10
CA SER A 737 28.88 12.71 -37.22
C SER A 737 30.22 12.06 -36.85
N PRO A 738 30.41 10.74 -37.08
CA PRO A 738 31.68 10.07 -36.85
C PRO A 738 32.85 10.70 -37.61
N ILE A 739 33.98 10.85 -36.93
CA ILE A 739 35.22 11.40 -37.50
C ILE A 739 36.03 10.24 -38.08
N THR A 740 36.12 10.21 -39.41
CA THR A 740 36.84 9.18 -40.17
C THR A 740 38.16 9.70 -40.73
N ALA A 741 39.20 8.86 -40.73
CA ALA A 741 40.45 9.13 -41.43
C ALA A 741 40.68 8.11 -42.57
N PRO A 742 41.39 8.50 -43.65
CA PRO A 742 41.85 7.56 -44.65
C PRO A 742 42.96 6.67 -44.08
N ALA A 743 42.73 5.36 -44.06
CA ALA A 743 43.72 4.33 -43.84
C ALA A 743 43.90 3.50 -45.13
N THR A 744 44.82 2.54 -45.10
CA THR A 744 44.94 1.51 -46.13
C THR A 744 44.71 0.14 -45.54
N ASP A 745 43.95 -0.72 -46.22
CA ASP A 745 43.81 -2.12 -45.82
C ASP A 745 45.11 -2.91 -46.05
N ALA A 746 45.13 -4.18 -45.64
CA ALA A 746 46.27 -5.08 -45.81
C ALA A 746 46.62 -5.39 -47.29
N LEU A 747 45.79 -4.99 -48.25
CA LEU A 747 45.97 -5.15 -49.70
C LEU A 747 46.33 -3.81 -50.39
N GLY A 748 46.42 -2.71 -49.63
CA GLY A 748 46.78 -1.37 -50.14
C GLY A 748 45.62 -0.54 -50.67
N ASN A 749 44.36 -0.98 -50.50
CA ASN A 749 43.20 -0.19 -50.90
C ASN A 749 42.91 0.91 -49.86
N PRO A 750 42.49 2.13 -50.26
CA PRO A 750 42.07 3.16 -49.33
C PRO A 750 40.76 2.77 -48.64
N VAL A 751 40.77 2.70 -47.31
CA VAL A 751 39.61 2.40 -46.45
C VAL A 751 39.46 3.50 -45.42
N GLN A 752 38.24 4.02 -45.25
CA GLN A 752 37.95 4.98 -44.19
C GLN A 752 37.79 4.24 -42.87
N VAL A 753 38.60 4.61 -41.86
CA VAL A 753 38.50 4.07 -40.50
C VAL A 753 37.93 5.17 -39.60
N VAL A 754 36.89 4.83 -38.83
CA VAL A 754 36.35 5.72 -37.79
C VAL A 754 37.38 5.82 -36.68
N ILE A 755 37.92 7.01 -36.44
CA ILE A 755 38.82 7.28 -35.31
C ILE A 755 38.00 7.53 -34.05
N THR A 756 36.88 8.26 -34.17
CA THR A 756 36.02 8.62 -33.04
C THR A 756 34.59 8.77 -33.51
N GLU A 757 33.64 8.13 -32.81
CA GLU A 757 32.23 8.12 -33.21
C GLU A 757 31.54 9.48 -33.07
N ASN A 758 32.10 10.38 -32.24
CA ASN A 758 31.65 11.76 -32.01
C ASN A 758 30.13 11.89 -31.83
N ARG A 759 29.65 11.59 -30.61
CA ARG A 759 28.22 11.52 -30.30
C ARG A 759 27.73 12.80 -29.63
N ILE A 760 26.63 13.35 -30.14
CA ILE A 760 25.94 14.54 -29.63
C ILE A 760 24.49 14.09 -29.35
N GLU A 761 24.27 13.54 -28.17
CA GLU A 761 23.02 12.87 -27.77
C GLU A 761 22.05 13.87 -27.11
N MET A 762 21.04 14.33 -27.87
CA MET A 762 19.98 15.20 -27.36
C MET A 762 18.74 14.38 -26.98
N PRO A 763 18.12 14.62 -25.80
CA PRO A 763 16.93 13.90 -25.37
C PRO A 763 15.69 14.32 -26.15
N VAL A 764 14.70 13.43 -26.22
CA VAL A 764 13.36 13.74 -26.70
C VAL A 764 12.31 13.33 -25.66
N PHE A 765 11.29 14.16 -25.54
CA PHE A 765 10.24 14.05 -24.52
C PHE A 765 8.85 14.01 -25.17
N SER A 766 8.03 13.04 -24.76
CA SER A 766 6.59 13.02 -25.04
C SER A 766 5.91 14.01 -24.10
N ILE A 767 5.12 14.95 -24.62
CA ILE A 767 4.32 15.88 -23.81
C ILE A 767 2.84 15.68 -24.14
N ARG A 768 2.05 15.27 -23.14
CA ARG A 768 0.59 15.16 -23.22
C ARG A 768 0.00 16.19 -22.26
N SER A 769 -0.65 17.22 -22.78
CA SER A 769 -1.24 18.30 -21.97
C SER A 769 -2.66 18.61 -22.44
N VAL A 770 -3.54 18.90 -21.49
CA VAL A 770 -4.92 19.36 -21.73
C VAL A 770 -5.11 20.62 -20.91
N LYS A 771 -5.73 21.66 -21.48
CA LYS A 771 -6.09 22.88 -20.76
C LYS A 771 -7.57 23.16 -20.95
N THR A 772 -8.34 23.20 -19.87
CA THR A 772 -9.80 23.33 -19.96
C THR A 772 -10.40 23.91 -18.69
N GLY A 773 -11.58 24.50 -18.83
CA GLY A 773 -12.42 25.00 -17.75
C GLY A 773 -13.76 24.30 -17.78
N LEU A 774 -14.29 23.94 -16.61
CA LEU A 774 -15.55 23.21 -16.47
C LEU A 774 -16.21 23.54 -15.12
N THR A 775 -17.46 23.13 -14.98
CA THR A 775 -18.29 23.39 -13.80
C THR A 775 -18.76 22.06 -13.24
N ILE A 776 -18.47 21.76 -11.97
CA ILE A 776 -18.82 20.50 -11.29
C ILE A 776 -19.68 20.81 -10.06
N TYR A 777 -20.66 19.96 -9.74
CA TYR A 777 -21.30 19.94 -8.43
C TYR A 777 -20.39 19.30 -7.36
N ASP A 778 -20.46 19.75 -6.11
CA ASP A 778 -19.61 19.22 -5.02
C ASP A 778 -19.66 17.68 -4.90
N GLY A 779 -18.51 17.03 -5.09
CA GLY A 779 -18.32 15.58 -5.01
C GLY A 779 -18.66 14.79 -6.27
N TYR A 780 -19.12 15.45 -7.34
CA TYR A 780 -19.36 14.78 -8.62
C TYR A 780 -18.04 14.60 -9.38
N THR A 781 -18.00 13.59 -10.24
CA THR A 781 -16.86 13.32 -11.11
C THR A 781 -17.25 13.55 -12.57
N VAL A 782 -16.44 14.32 -13.30
CA VAL A 782 -16.63 14.58 -14.73
C VAL A 782 -15.49 13.95 -15.52
N ALA A 783 -15.83 13.19 -16.57
CA ALA A 783 -14.86 12.77 -17.58
C ALA A 783 -14.62 13.93 -18.53
N VAL A 784 -13.41 14.50 -18.49
CA VAL A 784 -13.13 15.80 -19.12
C VAL A 784 -12.67 15.66 -20.56
N GLY A 785 -12.02 14.56 -20.90
CA GLY A 785 -11.58 14.27 -22.25
C GLY A 785 -10.91 12.92 -22.38
N GLY A 786 -10.80 12.48 -23.64
CA GLY A 786 -10.04 11.30 -24.02
C GLY A 786 -9.23 11.55 -25.28
N LEU A 787 -7.93 11.23 -25.27
CA LEU A 787 -7.09 11.19 -26.46
C LEU A 787 -6.92 9.73 -26.89
N MET A 788 -7.48 9.37 -28.05
CA MET A 788 -7.27 8.07 -28.68
C MET A 788 -6.35 8.23 -29.89
N ARG A 789 -5.27 7.44 -29.94
CA ARG A 789 -4.35 7.31 -31.09
C ARG A 789 -4.35 5.86 -31.55
N GLU A 790 -4.38 5.65 -32.86
CA GLU A 790 -4.35 4.33 -33.49
C GLU A 790 -3.35 4.38 -34.64
N ASP A 791 -2.24 3.65 -34.49
CA ASP A 791 -1.19 3.50 -35.50
C ASP A 791 -1.21 2.07 -36.04
N VAL A 792 -1.60 1.92 -37.31
CA VAL A 792 -1.64 0.64 -38.01
C VAL A 792 -0.57 0.61 -39.09
N GLN A 793 0.46 -0.21 -38.89
CA GLN A 793 1.54 -0.43 -39.84
C GLN A 793 1.42 -1.82 -40.45
N SER A 794 1.22 -1.90 -41.76
CA SER A 794 1.22 -3.18 -42.51
C SER A 794 2.34 -3.19 -43.55
N VAL A 795 3.10 -4.27 -43.60
CA VAL A 795 4.19 -4.53 -44.55
C VAL A 795 3.97 -5.88 -45.22
N GLU A 796 3.93 -5.88 -46.55
CA GLU A 796 3.75 -7.07 -47.38
C GLU A 796 4.87 -7.12 -48.42
N ASP A 797 5.85 -7.99 -48.16
CA ASP A 797 6.97 -8.26 -49.07
C ASP A 797 6.74 -9.62 -49.77
N LYS A 798 7.00 -9.70 -51.07
CA LYS A 798 6.84 -10.94 -51.85
C LYS A 798 7.94 -11.14 -52.88
N VAL A 799 8.26 -12.39 -53.19
CA VAL A 799 9.11 -12.73 -54.34
C VAL A 799 8.32 -12.50 -55.64
N PRO A 800 8.84 -11.71 -56.60
CA PRO A 800 8.19 -11.53 -57.89
C PRO A 800 7.90 -12.87 -58.60
N VAL A 801 6.76 -12.96 -59.30
CA VAL A 801 6.23 -14.18 -59.94
C VAL A 801 5.82 -15.27 -58.95
N LEU A 802 6.74 -15.77 -58.10
CA LEU A 802 6.46 -16.89 -57.19
C LEU A 802 5.43 -16.55 -56.10
N GLY A 803 5.44 -15.31 -55.58
CA GLY A 803 4.48 -14.85 -54.59
C GLY A 803 3.05 -14.64 -55.12
N ASP A 804 2.90 -14.49 -56.44
CA ASP A 804 1.62 -14.25 -57.11
C ASP A 804 0.93 -15.54 -57.61
N LEU A 805 1.55 -16.71 -57.41
CA LEU A 805 0.97 -17.99 -57.80
C LEU A 805 -0.23 -18.37 -56.91
N PRO A 806 -1.36 -18.84 -57.49
CA PRO A 806 -2.48 -19.34 -56.70
C PRO A 806 -2.07 -20.56 -55.86
N TYR A 807 -2.65 -20.68 -54.67
CA TYR A 807 -2.37 -21.70 -53.64
C TYR A 807 -0.95 -21.69 -53.04
N ILE A 808 0.09 -21.58 -53.86
CA ILE A 808 1.50 -21.73 -53.44
C ILE A 808 2.15 -20.38 -53.09
N GLY A 809 1.67 -19.28 -53.66
CA GLY A 809 2.27 -17.94 -53.48
C GLY A 809 2.35 -17.45 -52.03
N ARG A 810 1.53 -17.98 -51.10
CA ARG A 810 1.67 -17.69 -49.67
C ARG A 810 3.03 -18.07 -49.10
N LEU A 811 3.66 -19.11 -49.65
CA LEU A 811 4.98 -19.59 -49.25
C LEU A 811 6.14 -18.70 -49.75
N PHE A 812 5.86 -17.67 -50.56
CA PHE A 812 6.87 -16.76 -51.13
C PHE A 812 6.59 -15.29 -50.77
N GLN A 813 5.85 -15.05 -49.70
CA GLN A 813 5.54 -13.72 -49.17
C GLN A 813 5.64 -13.68 -47.64
N THR A 814 6.05 -12.53 -47.11
CA THR A 814 6.01 -12.19 -45.69
C THR A 814 5.01 -11.07 -45.49
N LYS A 815 4.08 -11.28 -44.55
CA LYS A 815 3.15 -10.24 -44.09
C LYS A 815 3.42 -9.96 -42.63
N ALA A 816 3.72 -8.71 -42.30
CA ALA A 816 3.85 -8.20 -40.95
C ALA A 816 2.82 -7.08 -40.74
N GLN A 817 2.18 -7.07 -39.58
CA GLN A 817 1.25 -6.04 -39.14
C GLN A 817 1.60 -5.69 -37.70
N ASN A 818 1.74 -4.40 -37.39
CA ASN A 818 1.72 -3.92 -36.02
C ASN A 818 0.57 -2.92 -35.87
N HIS A 819 -0.26 -3.12 -34.85
CA HIS A 819 -1.37 -2.25 -34.52
C HIS A 819 -1.17 -1.77 -33.08
N ILE A 820 -0.82 -0.50 -32.93
CA ILE A 820 -0.67 0.17 -31.63
C ILE A 820 -1.89 1.07 -31.44
N LYS A 821 -2.61 0.89 -30.33
CA LYS A 821 -3.74 1.72 -29.93
C LYS A 821 -3.52 2.22 -28.52
N SER A 822 -3.48 3.53 -28.33
CA SER A 822 -3.39 4.16 -27.01
C SER A 822 -4.60 5.06 -26.75
N ASN A 823 -5.08 5.05 -25.50
CA ASN A 823 -6.21 5.84 -25.04
C ASN A 823 -5.83 6.46 -23.70
N LEU A 824 -5.77 7.78 -23.60
CA LEU A 824 -5.65 8.50 -22.33
C LEU A 824 -7.01 9.09 -21.98
N ILE A 825 -7.55 8.78 -20.81
CA ILE A 825 -8.81 9.32 -20.29
C ILE A 825 -8.54 10.08 -19.01
N ILE A 826 -9.12 11.28 -18.87
CA ILE A 826 -8.94 12.16 -17.70
C ILE A 826 -10.28 12.37 -17.01
N PHE A 827 -10.37 11.94 -15.75
CA PHE A 827 -11.49 12.20 -14.85
C PHE A 827 -11.08 13.25 -13.82
N VAL A 828 -12.02 14.13 -13.43
CA VAL A 828 -11.80 15.09 -12.36
C VAL A 828 -12.97 15.09 -11.40
N THR A 829 -12.65 15.04 -10.11
CA THR A 829 -13.56 15.19 -8.98
C THR A 829 -13.15 16.45 -8.23
N ALA A 830 -14.11 17.31 -7.88
CA ALA A 830 -13.89 18.46 -7.01
C ALA A 830 -14.81 18.35 -5.79
N GLU A 831 -14.24 18.49 -4.60
CA GLU A 831 -14.93 18.39 -3.31
C GLU A 831 -14.71 19.68 -2.50
N ILE A 832 -15.76 20.22 -1.88
CA ILE A 832 -15.63 21.29 -0.90
C ILE A 832 -15.36 20.65 0.46
N ILE A 833 -14.26 21.05 1.10
CA ILE A 833 -13.82 20.55 2.40
C ILE A 833 -13.60 21.68 3.41
N ASP A 834 -13.89 21.40 4.67
CA ASP A 834 -13.54 22.25 5.81
C ASP A 834 -12.03 22.11 6.16
N ALA A 835 -11.52 23.00 7.00
CA ALA A 835 -10.16 22.95 7.56
C ALA A 835 -9.85 21.64 8.31
N THR A 836 -10.86 20.90 8.79
CA THR A 836 -10.71 19.54 9.36
C THR A 836 -10.51 18.44 8.30
N GLY A 837 -10.65 18.76 7.00
CA GLY A 837 -10.56 17.82 5.88
C GLY A 837 -11.85 17.03 5.61
N LYS A 838 -12.90 17.23 6.42
CA LYS A 838 -14.27 16.75 6.17
C LYS A 838 -14.92 17.49 5.00
N ARG A 839 -15.85 16.86 4.29
CA ARG A 839 -16.63 17.51 3.23
C ARG A 839 -17.71 18.41 3.82
N VAL A 840 -17.93 19.58 3.23
CA VAL A 840 -18.90 20.58 3.74
C VAL A 840 -20.34 20.11 3.50
N ASN A 841 -20.65 19.59 2.30
CA ASN A 841 -22.00 19.08 1.96
C ASN A 841 -22.10 17.55 2.01
N GLY A 842 -21.23 16.88 2.78
CA GLY A 842 -21.21 15.42 2.88
C GLY A 842 -21.82 14.92 4.19
N ASP A 843 -22.92 14.17 4.11
CA ASP A 843 -23.48 13.47 5.27
C ASP A 843 -22.43 12.56 5.93
N ASP A 844 -22.29 12.68 7.25
CA ASP A 844 -21.24 12.07 8.08
C ASP A 844 -21.44 10.54 8.31
N THR A 845 -22.05 9.85 7.35
CA THR A 845 -22.35 8.40 7.39
C THR A 845 -21.32 7.52 6.67
N ALA A 846 -20.35 8.13 5.98
CA ALA A 846 -19.20 7.43 5.40
C ALA A 846 -18.11 7.14 6.46
N THR A 847 -18.48 6.42 7.52
CA THR A 847 -17.52 5.92 8.51
C THR A 847 -16.59 4.91 7.84
N VAL A 848 -15.41 5.38 7.41
CA VAL A 848 -14.31 4.49 7.02
C VAL A 848 -14.03 3.58 8.23
N PRO A 849 -14.18 2.25 8.10
CA PRO A 849 -13.84 1.37 9.21
C PRO A 849 -12.34 1.52 9.49
N PRO A 850 -11.93 1.72 10.75
CA PRO A 850 -10.52 1.84 11.08
C PRO A 850 -9.79 0.57 10.63
N VAL A 851 -8.64 0.75 9.99
CA VAL A 851 -7.78 -0.37 9.56
C VAL A 851 -7.47 -1.24 10.77
N GLY A 852 -8.07 -2.44 10.79
CA GLY A 852 -8.04 -3.33 11.92
C GLY A 852 -6.65 -3.89 12.17
N GLY A 853 -5.95 -3.34 13.17
CA GLY A 853 -4.87 -4.05 13.83
C GLY A 853 -5.41 -5.34 14.43
N GLY A 854 -4.83 -6.48 14.06
CA GLY A 854 -5.37 -7.79 14.40
C GLY A 854 -5.40 -8.06 15.90
N ALA A 855 -6.60 -8.27 16.43
CA ALA A 855 -6.83 -9.02 17.65
C ALA A 855 -7.76 -10.19 17.31
N ALA A 856 -7.35 -11.41 17.63
CA ALA A 856 -8.15 -12.59 17.37
C ALA A 856 -9.28 -12.71 18.40
N ASP A 857 -10.51 -12.93 17.93
CA ASP A 857 -11.50 -13.64 18.73
C ASP A 857 -12.34 -14.57 17.85
N THR A 858 -12.82 -15.66 18.45
CA THR A 858 -13.31 -16.87 17.79
C THR A 858 -14.82 -16.97 17.81
N ALA A 859 -15.47 -17.00 16.64
CA ALA A 859 -16.76 -17.67 16.44
C ALA A 859 -17.04 -17.94 14.95
N LEU A 860 -17.06 -19.21 14.55
CA LEU A 860 -17.60 -19.66 13.25
C LEU A 860 -19.12 -19.89 13.38
N PRO A 861 -19.96 -19.37 12.47
CA PRO A 861 -21.29 -19.90 12.23
C PRO A 861 -21.23 -21.07 11.23
N SER A 862 -21.92 -22.17 11.56
CA SER A 862 -21.99 -23.37 10.72
C SER A 862 -22.88 -23.18 9.49
N LEU A 863 -22.41 -23.63 8.32
CA LEU A 863 -23.24 -23.82 7.13
C LEU A 863 -24.20 -25.01 7.32
N PRO A 864 -25.47 -24.92 6.87
CA PRO A 864 -26.31 -26.09 6.64
C PRO A 864 -25.88 -26.78 5.33
N GLY A 865 -25.97 -28.11 5.28
CA GLY A 865 -25.60 -28.88 4.09
C GLY A 865 -26.80 -29.21 3.19
N ASP A 866 -26.51 -29.26 1.89
CA ASP A 866 -26.83 -30.36 0.97
C ASP A 866 -25.76 -30.39 -0.14
#